data_AF-A0A0E3GQY2-F1
#
_entry.id   AF-A0A0E3GQY2-F1
#
_cell.length_a   1.000
_cell.length_b   1.000
_cell.length_c   1.000
_cell.angle_alpha   90.00
_cell.angle_beta   90.00
_cell.angle_gamma   90.00
#
_symmetry.space_group_name_H-M   'P 1'
#
loop_
_entity.id
_entity.type
_entity.pdbx_description
1 polymer ?
#
loop_
_entity_poly.entity_id
_entity_poly.type
_entity_poly.pdbx_seq_one_letter_code
_entity_poly.pdbx_strand_id
1 'polypeptide(L)'
;MNKKKIISIIVSGMFLFSSIPFNVSAVGIDGGKNISITAGVNQTYSNGLINYVPFQNVKINDNFWSSRIKTNIVVSIPHGIDKVTQTTIPNFVEAGKAVRGEAHGEVIGLADFGKGNGMVFQDSDLYKMMEAMSNAIAMDSQGDQEIIAKQAEFKAKLNEWISLVEAAQEKDGYLDTLYSAGYSDNQGNKFTIKDRFTNFSNHELYCMGHFIECAVANYRATGDKRLYNVAIKLADLLDNTFGPSPKRTEVPGHPEVEKALVYLSQLTDEISGKGTGDKYWKLAKFFIDERGKDKDKRTSGYNGDEYSIDVQPVTDLTKAPDGAHAVRAAFLFTGMADVAKINKDQSYLSVLDKLWDNLTNAKMYVTGGIGNTGSGEALGKDYDHPNQTSYLETCASLANGQFNKEMNSIYGDGEYVDILEKTLYNGTLVGVNLKGDEFTYSNPLQTSVSSRRSDWFSCACCPPNLMRTIASIGGNIYAQKDDNVYVNLYIGSETTIDVKASKVKIKQTSNYPWDGNITLSIDPTAAASFPVKLRIPGWETAGNYTVKVNGQDVDKTLDKGYVTINRIWKAGDKVTLNLPMDIQRIKADSRVAVDEGRVAFQRGPLVYCLEGTENNNIDVNNYVIKKDVKLTSEYKPDLLNGVTVIKGTAQAGKPNDYKTTDFTAIPYYAWNNVKDGGTSMVVWVMDTEPPYVAPTIASKAKASTSYCSSWEHLDAINNQCEPKDSHDRSNNVYGNWDKHGKQWVQYDFDKAYTISSSDVYWFTDDGGIQLPSKWNLQYFDAATSTWKDVEPVNQYHQLKYGVEPDKYNTCEFKTVTTTKLRLNVWAGKDQGGTEQSSGIIQWKVNEHSSDVSIDNFVVNSTFNLTSLQPGKILDAKTTVTNNKGFTKSVLAIVGLYDGNDKMVNVSFISKIISAGATESLDAGFKLPSDTTNYKVKVFVWDGTDLSSSAMQPISNMVTLP
;
A
#
# COMPACT_ATOMS: atom_id res chain seq x y z
N MET A 1 -35.27 -62.58 -33.54
CA MET A 1 -34.07 -61.82 -33.97
C MET A 1 -34.38 -61.20 -35.35
N ASN A 2 -33.99 -59.97 -35.71
CA ASN A 2 -33.41 -58.88 -34.92
C ASN A 2 -33.89 -57.50 -35.47
N LYS A 3 -34.11 -56.49 -34.61
CA LYS A 3 -34.53 -55.10 -34.94
C LYS A 3 -33.34 -54.15 -34.71
N LYS A 4 -33.09 -52.98 -35.32
CA LYS A 4 -33.69 -52.04 -36.31
C LYS A 4 -32.48 -51.27 -36.96
N LYS A 5 -32.39 -50.64 -38.15
CA LYS A 5 -33.27 -50.28 -39.30
C LYS A 5 -34.28 -49.12 -39.08
N ILE A 6 -34.43 -48.10 -39.96
CA ILE A 6 -33.83 -47.81 -41.30
C ILE A 6 -33.97 -46.31 -41.71
N ILE A 7 -33.02 -45.77 -42.50
CA ILE A 7 -33.05 -44.70 -43.57
C ILE A 7 -33.87 -43.37 -43.42
N SER A 8 -33.14 -42.23 -43.39
CA SER A 8 -33.09 -41.04 -44.31
C SER A 8 -34.30 -40.18 -44.81
N ILE A 9 -33.95 -38.95 -45.25
CA ILE A 9 -34.60 -37.95 -46.16
C ILE A 9 -35.41 -36.74 -45.57
N ILE A 10 -34.77 -35.55 -45.70
CA ILE A 10 -35.20 -34.18 -46.15
C ILE A 10 -36.70 -33.74 -46.04
N VAL A 11 -36.96 -32.56 -45.43
CA VAL A 11 -37.67 -31.36 -46.01
C VAL A 11 -37.99 -30.26 -44.95
N SER A 12 -37.97 -29.01 -45.40
CA SER A 12 -38.13 -27.70 -44.72
C SER A 12 -39.35 -27.50 -43.79
N GLY A 13 -39.19 -26.59 -42.81
CA GLY A 13 -40.28 -25.98 -42.02
C GLY A 13 -39.78 -24.74 -41.24
N MET A 14 -40.54 -23.63 -41.24
CA MET A 14 -40.13 -22.31 -40.74
C MET A 14 -40.91 -21.91 -39.47
N PHE A 15 -40.33 -20.99 -38.67
CA PHE A 15 -40.90 -20.18 -37.56
C PHE A 15 -40.67 -20.55 -36.07
N LEU A 16 -40.40 -19.47 -35.32
CA LEU A 16 -40.63 -19.21 -33.89
C LEU A 16 -39.88 -20.03 -32.81
N PHE A 17 -38.92 -19.35 -32.16
CA PHE A 17 -38.37 -19.72 -30.85
C PHE A 17 -39.22 -19.15 -29.70
N SER A 18 -39.57 -19.99 -28.72
CA SER A 18 -39.83 -19.57 -27.33
C SER A 18 -39.72 -20.78 -26.37
N SER A 19 -39.87 -20.56 -25.06
CA SER A 19 -39.84 -21.55 -23.95
C SER A 19 -38.52 -22.29 -23.63
N ILE A 20 -37.80 -21.73 -22.65
CA ILE A 20 -37.44 -22.35 -21.34
C ILE A 20 -37.19 -23.87 -21.30
N PRO A 21 -36.05 -24.30 -20.72
CA PRO A 21 -35.96 -25.52 -19.92
C PRO A 21 -35.80 -25.23 -18.41
N PHE A 22 -36.64 -25.84 -17.57
CA PHE A 22 -36.30 -26.14 -16.17
C PHE A 22 -35.20 -27.21 -16.14
N ASN A 23 -34.51 -27.36 -15.01
CA ASN A 23 -33.92 -28.65 -14.65
C ASN A 23 -34.05 -28.94 -13.16
N VAL A 24 -34.19 -30.22 -12.82
CA VAL A 24 -34.51 -30.70 -11.47
C VAL A 24 -33.25 -31.29 -10.83
N SER A 25 -33.06 -31.03 -9.53
CA SER A 25 -31.94 -31.54 -8.74
C SER A 25 -32.11 -33.02 -8.38
N ALA A 26 -31.00 -33.75 -8.37
CA ALA A 26 -30.89 -35.09 -7.80
C ALA A 26 -29.67 -35.14 -6.87
N VAL A 27 -29.83 -35.73 -5.68
CA VAL A 27 -28.79 -35.79 -4.64
C VAL A 27 -28.24 -37.21 -4.54
N GLY A 28 -26.92 -37.33 -4.42
CA GLY A 28 -26.23 -38.57 -4.05
C GLY A 28 -25.01 -38.23 -3.21
N ILE A 29 -24.85 -38.89 -2.06
CA ILE A 29 -23.74 -38.72 -1.13
C ILE A 29 -23.11 -40.09 -0.88
N ASP A 30 -21.81 -40.23 -1.12
CA ASP A 30 -20.95 -41.21 -0.45
C ASP A 30 -19.45 -40.82 -0.59
N GLY A 31 -18.57 -41.40 0.24
CA GLY A 31 -17.13 -41.45 0.00
C GLY A 31 -16.32 -40.18 0.33
N GLY A 32 -16.18 -39.85 1.62
CA GLY A 32 -15.47 -38.65 2.06
C GLY A 32 -13.99 -38.56 1.67
N LYS A 33 -13.65 -37.54 0.87
CA LYS A 33 -12.32 -36.90 0.78
C LYS A 33 -12.51 -35.40 0.60
N ASN A 34 -11.70 -34.58 1.27
CA ASN A 34 -11.68 -33.14 0.98
C ASN A 34 -11.07 -32.91 -0.40
N ILE A 35 -11.88 -32.44 -1.34
CA ILE A 35 -11.45 -31.94 -2.65
C ILE A 35 -11.91 -30.48 -2.73
N SER A 36 -10.95 -29.57 -2.81
CA SER A 36 -11.21 -28.17 -3.13
C SER A 36 -11.63 -28.06 -4.60
N ILE A 37 -12.93 -27.91 -4.85
CA ILE A 37 -13.47 -27.70 -6.20
C ILE A 37 -13.54 -26.20 -6.47
N THR A 38 -12.60 -25.70 -7.27
CA THR A 38 -12.65 -24.33 -7.81
C THR A 38 -13.84 -24.22 -8.78
N ALA A 39 -14.94 -23.60 -8.32
CA ALA A 39 -16.14 -23.42 -9.12
C ALA A 39 -15.96 -22.25 -10.12
N GLY A 40 -15.25 -22.49 -11.21
CA GLY A 40 -15.11 -21.52 -12.31
C GLY A 40 -16.45 -21.25 -12.99
N VAL A 41 -17.09 -20.13 -12.65
CA VAL A 41 -18.39 -19.73 -13.21
C VAL A 41 -18.18 -19.13 -14.61
N ASN A 42 -18.32 -19.97 -15.64
CA ASN A 42 -18.40 -19.52 -17.04
C ASN A 42 -19.67 -18.67 -17.26
N GLN A 43 -19.63 -17.37 -16.99
CA GLN A 43 -20.75 -16.46 -17.20
C GLN A 43 -20.99 -16.22 -18.71
N THR A 44 -22.17 -16.60 -19.20
CA THR A 44 -22.58 -16.38 -20.59
C THR A 44 -22.99 -14.93 -20.82
N TYR A 45 -22.20 -14.19 -21.62
CA TYR A 45 -22.45 -12.78 -21.96
C TYR A 45 -23.80 -12.57 -22.65
N SER A 46 -24.57 -11.60 -22.13
CA SER A 46 -25.72 -11.01 -22.81
C SER A 46 -25.29 -9.83 -23.69
N ASN A 47 -26.03 -9.56 -24.77
CA ASN A 47 -25.57 -8.73 -25.91
C ASN A 47 -25.53 -7.19 -25.70
N GLY A 48 -25.28 -6.72 -24.48
CA GLY A 48 -25.07 -5.30 -24.18
C GLY A 48 -24.18 -5.11 -22.96
N LEU A 49 -23.36 -4.05 -22.96
CA LEU A 49 -22.61 -3.59 -21.80
C LEU A 49 -23.48 -2.69 -20.92
N ILE A 50 -23.06 -2.45 -19.68
CA ILE A 50 -23.63 -1.40 -18.83
C ILE A 50 -22.88 -0.10 -19.13
N ASN A 51 -23.62 0.96 -19.45
CA ASN A 51 -23.08 2.27 -19.78
C ASN A 51 -23.40 3.24 -18.64
N TYR A 52 -22.39 3.85 -18.04
CA TYR A 52 -22.62 4.88 -17.03
C TYR A 52 -23.27 6.12 -17.67
N VAL A 53 -24.21 6.74 -16.96
CA VAL A 53 -24.89 7.96 -17.43
C VAL A 53 -23.86 9.12 -17.41
N PRO A 54 -23.68 9.87 -18.51
CA PRO A 54 -22.75 11.00 -18.54
C PRO A 54 -23.04 12.03 -17.44
N PHE A 55 -22.00 12.55 -16.78
CA PHE A 55 -22.16 13.43 -15.61
C PHE A 55 -22.92 14.73 -15.94
N GLN A 56 -22.82 15.20 -17.19
CA GLN A 56 -23.56 16.35 -17.74
C GLN A 56 -25.09 16.15 -17.63
N ASN A 57 -25.57 14.91 -17.64
CA ASN A 57 -26.98 14.54 -17.52
C ASN A 57 -27.41 14.31 -16.06
N VAL A 58 -26.54 14.57 -15.08
CA VAL A 58 -26.78 14.30 -13.64
C VAL A 58 -26.53 15.56 -12.81
N LYS A 59 -27.61 16.14 -12.28
CA LYS A 59 -27.58 17.35 -11.45
C LYS A 59 -27.46 16.95 -9.99
N ILE A 60 -26.36 17.27 -9.31
CA ILE A 60 -26.14 16.90 -7.89
C ILE A 60 -26.63 18.01 -6.96
N ASN A 61 -27.52 17.66 -6.04
CA ASN A 61 -28.11 18.55 -5.05
C ASN A 61 -28.24 17.79 -3.72
N ASP A 62 -27.17 17.85 -2.94
CA ASP A 62 -27.03 17.20 -1.62
C ASP A 62 -26.19 18.07 -0.68
N ASN A 63 -26.04 17.63 0.58
CA ASN A 63 -25.23 18.36 1.56
C ASN A 63 -23.72 18.06 1.44
N PHE A 64 -23.34 16.89 0.90
CA PHE A 64 -21.98 16.37 0.99
C PHE A 64 -21.16 16.61 -0.29
N TRP A 65 -21.70 16.32 -1.48
CA TRP A 65 -20.97 16.49 -2.74
C TRP A 65 -21.15 17.88 -3.33
N SER A 66 -22.32 18.50 -3.30
CA SER A 66 -22.53 19.87 -3.84
C SER A 66 -21.58 20.89 -3.22
N SER A 67 -21.27 20.78 -1.93
CA SER A 67 -20.29 21.63 -1.23
C SER A 67 -18.86 21.40 -1.73
N ARG A 68 -18.41 20.14 -1.85
CA ARG A 68 -17.09 19.76 -2.38
C ARG A 68 -16.90 20.16 -3.85
N ILE A 69 -17.95 19.97 -4.65
CA ILE A 69 -18.02 20.39 -6.05
C ILE A 69 -17.84 21.90 -6.16
N LYS A 70 -18.54 22.68 -5.32
CA LYS A 70 -18.38 24.14 -5.27
C LYS A 70 -16.97 24.54 -4.83
N THR A 71 -16.41 23.93 -3.78
CA THR A 71 -15.02 24.16 -3.37
C THR A 71 -14.01 23.87 -4.49
N ASN A 72 -14.20 22.76 -5.22
CA ASN A 72 -13.35 22.40 -6.35
C ASN A 72 -13.39 23.46 -7.47
N ILE A 73 -14.57 23.99 -7.79
CA ILE A 73 -14.75 25.00 -8.84
C ILE A 73 -14.32 26.41 -8.39
N VAL A 74 -14.56 26.78 -7.13
CA VAL A 74 -14.33 28.16 -6.64
C VAL A 74 -12.93 28.35 -6.06
N VAL A 75 -12.26 27.28 -5.61
CA VAL A 75 -10.92 27.33 -4.98
C VAL A 75 -9.90 26.43 -5.69
N SER A 76 -10.17 25.13 -5.81
CA SER A 76 -9.15 24.16 -6.25
C SER A 76 -8.72 24.34 -7.71
N ILE A 77 -9.67 24.42 -8.64
CA ILE A 77 -9.37 24.60 -10.06
C ILE A 77 -8.71 25.96 -10.34
N PRO A 78 -9.15 27.10 -9.79
CA PRO A 78 -8.42 28.37 -9.89
C PRO A 78 -6.98 28.29 -9.39
N HIS A 79 -6.75 27.65 -8.23
CA HIS A 79 -5.41 27.43 -7.70
C HIS A 79 -4.54 26.57 -8.63
N GLY A 80 -5.10 25.46 -9.14
CA GLY A 80 -4.42 24.62 -10.14
C GLY A 80 -4.11 25.35 -11.45
N ILE A 81 -4.98 26.29 -11.88
CA ILE A 81 -4.74 27.16 -13.03
C ILE A 81 -3.54 28.08 -12.78
N ASP A 82 -3.48 28.73 -11.61
CA ASP A 82 -2.36 29.61 -11.26
C ASP A 82 -1.03 28.85 -11.20
N LYS A 83 -1.03 27.61 -10.68
CA LYS A 83 0.18 26.76 -10.63
C LYS A 83 0.62 26.31 -12.02
N VAL A 84 -0.28 25.74 -12.83
CA VAL A 84 0.04 25.29 -14.21
C VAL A 84 0.45 26.45 -15.13
N THR A 85 -0.10 27.65 -14.91
CA THR A 85 0.34 28.88 -15.60
C THR A 85 1.81 29.22 -15.30
N GLN A 86 2.30 28.90 -14.10
CA GLN A 86 3.70 29.14 -13.70
C GLN A 86 4.64 27.99 -14.10
N THR A 87 4.21 26.72 -13.98
CA THR A 87 5.10 25.55 -14.14
C THR A 87 5.11 24.95 -15.54
N THR A 88 4.01 25.02 -16.30
CA THR A 88 3.80 24.20 -17.51
C THR A 88 3.60 25.05 -18.77
N ILE A 89 2.81 26.12 -18.68
CA ILE A 89 2.51 26.99 -19.83
C ILE A 89 3.74 27.54 -20.57
N PRO A 90 4.87 27.90 -19.91
CA PRO A 90 6.08 28.31 -20.62
C PRO A 90 6.60 27.26 -21.62
N ASN A 91 6.48 25.97 -21.30
CA ASN A 91 6.99 24.89 -22.17
C ASN A 91 6.20 24.80 -23.48
N PHE A 92 4.88 25.00 -23.44
CA PHE A 92 4.03 25.08 -24.64
C PHE A 92 4.32 26.33 -25.47
N VAL A 93 4.69 27.45 -24.84
CA VAL A 93 5.11 28.67 -25.54
C VAL A 93 6.42 28.45 -26.29
N GLU A 94 7.42 27.81 -25.68
CA GLU A 94 8.69 27.50 -26.36
C GLU A 94 8.55 26.41 -27.42
N ALA A 95 7.78 25.35 -27.16
CA ALA A 95 7.49 24.30 -28.14
C ALA A 95 6.77 24.88 -29.38
N GLY A 96 5.78 25.76 -29.18
CA GLY A 96 5.10 26.43 -30.27
C GLY A 96 6.02 27.33 -31.12
N LYS A 97 7.03 27.97 -30.53
CA LYS A 97 8.07 28.68 -31.29
C LYS A 97 8.93 27.71 -32.11
N ALA A 98 9.36 26.60 -31.51
CA ALA A 98 10.17 25.58 -32.17
C ALA A 98 9.44 24.98 -33.41
N VAL A 99 8.16 24.63 -33.28
CA VAL A 99 7.29 24.15 -34.38
C VAL A 99 7.21 25.15 -35.55
N ARG A 100 7.27 26.46 -35.26
CA ARG A 100 7.28 27.54 -36.26
C ARG A 100 8.67 27.84 -36.82
N GLY A 101 9.74 27.29 -36.26
CA GLY A 101 11.13 27.60 -36.62
C GLY A 101 11.62 28.96 -36.08
N GLU A 102 10.99 29.47 -35.03
CA GLU A 102 11.39 30.69 -34.32
C GLU A 102 12.49 30.38 -33.29
N ALA A 103 13.18 31.42 -32.80
CA ALA A 103 14.14 31.26 -31.70
C ALA A 103 13.39 30.96 -30.38
N HIS A 104 13.74 29.85 -29.74
CA HIS A 104 13.06 29.30 -28.56
C HIS A 104 14.06 28.92 -27.45
N GLY A 105 13.55 28.80 -26.22
CA GLY A 105 14.25 28.15 -25.10
C GLY A 105 14.06 26.63 -25.08
N GLU A 106 14.75 25.98 -24.16
CA GLU A 106 14.44 24.61 -23.72
C GLU A 106 13.30 24.64 -22.70
N VAL A 107 12.67 23.48 -22.42
CA VAL A 107 11.62 23.41 -21.39
C VAL A 107 12.15 23.80 -20.00
N ILE A 108 11.30 24.46 -19.20
CA ILE A 108 11.63 24.87 -17.85
C ILE A 108 11.52 23.66 -16.91
N GLY A 109 12.56 23.47 -16.10
CA GLY A 109 12.54 22.51 -14.99
C GLY A 109 12.97 21.10 -15.37
N LEU A 110 14.23 20.93 -15.80
CA LEU A 110 14.89 19.60 -15.90
C LEU A 110 16.34 19.58 -15.44
N ALA A 111 17.00 20.75 -15.37
CA ALA A 111 18.42 20.89 -15.00
C ALA A 111 18.79 20.46 -13.57
N ASP A 112 17.82 19.95 -12.80
CA ASP A 112 18.03 19.40 -11.46
C ASP A 112 16.86 18.48 -11.05
N PHE A 113 16.72 17.34 -11.76
CA PHE A 113 15.86 16.23 -11.32
C PHE A 113 16.04 15.94 -9.82
N GLY A 114 14.95 15.93 -9.06
CA GLY A 114 14.96 15.70 -7.62
C GLY A 114 15.19 16.93 -6.73
N LYS A 115 15.53 18.11 -7.27
CA LYS A 115 15.69 19.36 -6.47
C LYS A 115 14.55 20.38 -6.65
N GLY A 116 13.38 19.93 -7.09
CA GLY A 116 12.15 20.73 -7.17
C GLY A 116 11.89 21.44 -8.52
N ASN A 117 12.77 21.26 -9.50
CA ASN A 117 12.64 21.86 -10.83
C ASN A 117 12.05 20.86 -11.85
N GLY A 118 10.73 20.88 -12.03
CA GLY A 118 9.95 20.22 -13.10
C GLY A 118 10.06 18.69 -13.24
N MET A 119 9.43 18.15 -14.29
CA MET A 119 9.25 16.71 -14.56
C MET A 119 9.17 16.42 -16.07
N VAL A 120 9.57 15.22 -16.52
CA VAL A 120 9.38 14.79 -17.93
C VAL A 120 7.90 14.74 -18.35
N PHE A 121 6.99 14.51 -17.40
CA PHE A 121 5.55 14.42 -17.63
C PHE A 121 4.78 15.73 -17.32
N GLN A 122 5.47 16.87 -17.26
CA GLN A 122 4.88 18.15 -16.83
C GLN A 122 3.69 18.59 -17.70
N ASP A 123 3.70 18.24 -19.00
CA ASP A 123 2.59 18.46 -19.94
C ASP A 123 1.27 17.86 -19.46
N SER A 124 1.31 16.71 -18.78
CA SER A 124 0.11 16.05 -18.28
C SER A 124 -0.68 16.91 -17.29
N ASP A 125 -0.01 17.78 -16.54
CA ASP A 125 -0.66 18.67 -15.57
C ASP A 125 -1.50 19.73 -16.28
N LEU A 126 -1.06 20.21 -17.46
CA LEU A 126 -1.89 21.04 -18.33
C LEU A 126 -3.12 20.27 -18.80
N TYR A 127 -2.94 19.05 -19.32
CA TYR A 127 -4.04 18.27 -19.89
C TYR A 127 -5.10 17.90 -18.84
N LYS A 128 -4.69 17.43 -17.65
CA LYS A 128 -5.59 17.15 -16.52
C LYS A 128 -6.31 18.42 -16.03
N MET A 129 -5.66 19.59 -16.03
CA MET A 129 -6.31 20.86 -15.68
C MET A 129 -7.27 21.38 -16.77
N MET A 130 -6.94 21.20 -18.04
CA MET A 130 -7.85 21.49 -19.16
C MET A 130 -9.09 20.57 -19.12
N GLU A 131 -8.92 19.30 -18.73
CA GLU A 131 -10.02 18.39 -18.45
C GLU A 131 -10.85 18.83 -17.24
N ALA A 132 -10.22 19.21 -16.12
CA ALA A 132 -10.92 19.71 -14.93
C ALA A 132 -11.76 20.96 -15.23
N MET A 133 -11.20 21.91 -16.00
CA MET A 133 -11.95 23.07 -16.51
C MET A 133 -13.11 22.64 -17.42
N SER A 134 -12.88 21.70 -18.34
CA SER A 134 -13.92 21.19 -19.25
C SER A 134 -15.09 20.55 -18.48
N ASN A 135 -14.79 19.69 -17.50
CA ASN A 135 -15.78 19.03 -16.67
C ASN A 135 -16.55 20.07 -15.81
N ALA A 136 -15.85 21.02 -15.20
CA ALA A 136 -16.47 22.13 -14.46
C ALA A 136 -17.36 23.03 -15.34
N ILE A 137 -17.00 23.23 -16.61
CA ILE A 137 -17.77 24.00 -17.62
C ILE A 137 -19.07 23.31 -18.01
N ALA A 138 -19.07 21.98 -18.10
CA ALA A 138 -20.20 21.17 -18.53
C ALA A 138 -21.22 20.89 -17.40
N MET A 139 -20.83 21.11 -16.15
CA MET A 139 -21.66 20.88 -14.98
C MET A 139 -22.77 21.92 -14.84
N ASP A 140 -23.96 21.48 -14.42
CA ASP A 140 -25.06 22.41 -14.07
C ASP A 140 -24.73 23.18 -12.78
N SER A 141 -24.58 24.50 -12.90
CA SER A 141 -24.34 25.42 -11.78
C SER A 141 -25.55 25.64 -10.88
N GLN A 142 -26.75 25.20 -11.29
CA GLN A 142 -28.01 25.32 -10.56
C GLN A 142 -28.36 26.76 -10.12
N GLY A 143 -27.78 27.76 -10.80
CA GLY A 143 -27.96 29.18 -10.51
C GLY A 143 -26.96 29.78 -9.51
N ASP A 144 -25.98 29.00 -9.02
CA ASP A 144 -24.91 29.53 -8.16
C ASP A 144 -24.02 30.51 -8.92
N GLN A 145 -23.97 31.76 -8.44
CA GLN A 145 -23.31 32.86 -9.15
C GLN A 145 -21.78 32.76 -9.12
N GLU A 146 -21.19 32.13 -8.10
CA GLU A 146 -19.74 31.95 -8.00
C GLU A 146 -19.29 30.83 -8.96
N ILE A 147 -20.07 29.74 -9.06
CA ILE A 147 -19.85 28.70 -10.07
C ILE A 147 -20.02 29.27 -11.48
N ILE A 148 -21.06 30.07 -11.75
CA ILE A 148 -21.27 30.71 -13.06
C ILE A 148 -20.11 31.64 -13.43
N ALA A 149 -19.61 32.44 -12.49
CA ALA A 149 -18.45 33.30 -12.71
C ALA A 149 -17.19 32.48 -13.07
N LYS A 150 -16.87 31.44 -12.29
CA LYS A 150 -15.73 30.57 -12.57
C LYS A 150 -15.87 29.78 -13.86
N GLN A 151 -17.06 29.30 -14.21
CA GLN A 151 -17.32 28.70 -15.52
C GLN A 151 -17.07 29.66 -16.70
N ALA A 152 -17.25 30.98 -16.51
CA ALA A 152 -16.91 31.97 -17.53
C ALA A 152 -15.39 32.23 -17.61
N GLU A 153 -14.71 32.35 -16.47
CA GLU A 153 -13.24 32.43 -16.40
C GLU A 153 -12.57 31.21 -17.05
N PHE A 154 -13.05 30.00 -16.73
CA PHE A 154 -12.53 28.75 -17.29
C PHE A 154 -12.75 28.67 -18.80
N LYS A 155 -13.88 29.15 -19.33
CA LYS A 155 -14.09 29.22 -20.80
C LYS A 155 -13.07 30.13 -21.47
N ALA A 156 -12.68 31.23 -20.86
CA ALA A 156 -11.64 32.11 -21.41
C ALA A 156 -10.25 31.45 -21.33
N LYS A 157 -9.87 30.91 -20.16
CA LYS A 157 -8.57 30.27 -19.92
C LYS A 157 -8.37 28.98 -20.73
N LEU A 158 -9.41 28.16 -20.86
CA LEU A 158 -9.39 26.96 -21.72
C LEU A 158 -9.20 27.34 -23.19
N ASN A 159 -9.83 28.40 -23.70
CA ASN A 159 -9.63 28.88 -25.08
C ASN A 159 -8.19 29.32 -25.36
N GLU A 160 -7.56 30.02 -24.41
CA GLU A 160 -6.14 30.39 -24.44
C GLU A 160 -5.25 29.14 -24.51
N TRP A 161 -5.48 28.17 -23.62
CA TRP A 161 -4.66 26.96 -23.53
C TRP A 161 -4.86 26.00 -24.70
N ILE A 162 -6.07 25.88 -25.26
CA ILE A 162 -6.31 25.15 -26.52
C ILE A 162 -5.43 25.75 -27.63
N SER A 163 -5.36 27.08 -27.72
CA SER A 163 -4.59 27.76 -28.76
C SER A 163 -3.08 27.53 -28.63
N LEU A 164 -2.57 27.34 -27.40
CA LEU A 164 -1.18 26.94 -27.14
C LEU A 164 -0.90 25.49 -27.53
N VAL A 165 -1.82 24.57 -27.21
CA VAL A 165 -1.72 23.16 -27.62
C VAL A 165 -1.79 23.01 -29.15
N GLU A 166 -2.69 23.74 -29.82
CA GLU A 166 -2.75 23.79 -31.29
C GLU A 166 -1.47 24.34 -31.92
N ALA A 167 -0.77 25.27 -31.26
CA ALA A 167 0.49 25.84 -31.73
C ALA A 167 1.72 24.95 -31.44
N ALA A 168 1.66 24.10 -30.42
CA ALA A 168 2.74 23.20 -30.00
C ALA A 168 2.72 21.82 -30.68
N GLN A 169 1.66 21.48 -31.44
CA GLN A 169 1.60 20.23 -32.20
C GLN A 169 2.47 20.31 -33.47
N GLU A 170 3.35 19.32 -33.65
CA GLU A 170 4.16 19.12 -34.84
C GLU A 170 3.32 18.81 -36.09
N LYS A 171 3.91 19.05 -37.27
CA LYS A 171 3.24 18.89 -38.58
C LYS A 171 2.76 17.46 -38.87
N ASP A 172 3.35 16.45 -38.23
CA ASP A 172 2.96 15.05 -38.37
C ASP A 172 2.01 14.55 -37.26
N GLY A 173 1.65 15.40 -36.29
CA GLY A 173 0.72 15.09 -35.21
C GLY A 173 1.36 14.95 -33.83
N TYR A 174 2.70 14.90 -33.72
CA TYR A 174 3.40 14.77 -32.44
C TYR A 174 3.11 15.94 -31.50
N LEU A 175 2.95 15.65 -30.21
CA LEU A 175 2.68 16.65 -29.17
C LEU A 175 3.30 16.18 -27.85
N ASP A 176 4.51 16.69 -27.57
CA ASP A 176 5.16 16.63 -26.26
C ASP A 176 6.21 17.76 -26.19
N THR A 177 6.10 18.66 -25.21
CA THR A 177 6.98 19.83 -25.15
C THR A 177 8.43 19.47 -24.83
N LEU A 178 8.67 18.36 -24.12
CA LEU A 178 9.99 17.87 -23.72
C LEU A 178 10.94 17.77 -24.92
N TYR A 179 10.43 17.21 -26.02
CA TYR A 179 11.18 17.01 -27.25
C TYR A 179 10.97 18.13 -28.27
N SER A 180 9.77 18.69 -28.42
CA SER A 180 9.53 19.79 -29.38
C SER A 180 10.26 21.09 -29.02
N ALA A 181 10.29 21.51 -27.75
CA ALA A 181 11.18 22.59 -27.31
C ALA A 181 12.62 22.09 -27.04
N GLY A 182 12.75 20.81 -26.67
CA GLY A 182 14.00 20.17 -26.33
C GLY A 182 14.46 20.47 -24.89
N TYR A 183 15.44 19.69 -24.44
CA TYR A 183 16.04 19.81 -23.11
C TYR A 183 17.51 19.41 -23.07
N SER A 184 18.20 19.79 -22.01
CA SER A 184 19.52 19.31 -21.64
C SER A 184 19.44 18.49 -20.36
N ASP A 185 20.08 17.32 -20.31
CA ASP A 185 20.15 16.51 -19.09
C ASP A 185 21.21 17.04 -18.09
N ASN A 186 21.27 16.41 -16.91
CA ASN A 186 22.25 16.71 -15.86
C ASN A 186 23.72 16.41 -16.25
N GLN A 187 23.98 15.88 -17.46
CA GLN A 187 25.31 15.65 -18.03
C GLN A 187 25.63 16.65 -19.16
N GLY A 188 24.66 17.48 -19.57
CA GLY A 188 24.78 18.42 -20.68
C GLY A 188 24.52 17.81 -22.06
N ASN A 189 23.98 16.60 -22.14
CA ASN A 189 23.50 16.05 -23.42
C ASN A 189 22.18 16.74 -23.80
N LYS A 190 22.10 17.24 -25.03
CA LYS A 190 20.93 17.97 -25.53
C LYS A 190 20.04 17.05 -26.39
N PHE A 191 18.77 16.98 -26.02
CA PHE A 191 17.71 16.22 -26.69
C PHE A 191 16.71 17.17 -27.37
N THR A 192 16.11 16.71 -28.46
CA THR A 192 15.30 17.50 -29.40
C THR A 192 14.21 16.63 -30.04
N ILE A 193 13.38 17.19 -30.91
CA ILE A 193 12.34 16.46 -31.66
C ILE A 193 12.85 15.28 -32.50
N LYS A 194 14.18 15.21 -32.78
CA LYS A 194 14.83 14.06 -33.43
C LYS A 194 14.93 12.83 -32.53
N ASP A 195 14.91 13.06 -31.22
CA ASP A 195 15.18 12.11 -30.16
C ASP A 195 13.88 11.60 -29.50
N ARG A 196 12.72 12.02 -30.03
CA ARG A 196 11.39 11.54 -29.64
C ARG A 196 11.25 10.03 -29.81
N PHE A 197 10.44 9.40 -28.97
CA PHE A 197 10.23 7.96 -28.92
C PHE A 197 11.54 7.15 -28.82
N THR A 198 12.59 7.68 -28.18
CA THR A 198 13.83 6.92 -27.90
C THR A 198 13.88 6.39 -26.47
N ASN A 199 13.18 7.01 -25.51
CA ASN A 199 13.18 6.60 -24.11
C ASN A 199 11.76 6.55 -23.54
N PHE A 200 11.17 5.35 -23.47
CA PHE A 200 9.79 5.17 -23.02
C PHE A 200 9.58 5.37 -21.50
N SER A 201 10.67 5.55 -20.74
CA SER A 201 10.63 6.04 -19.35
C SER A 201 10.40 7.56 -19.26
N ASN A 202 10.56 8.33 -20.35
CA ASN A 202 10.30 9.78 -20.38
C ASN A 202 8.81 10.15 -20.53
N HIS A 203 7.89 9.18 -20.37
CA HIS A 203 6.44 9.41 -20.26
C HIS A 203 5.73 10.02 -21.49
N GLU A 204 6.36 10.10 -22.68
CA GLU A 204 5.74 10.62 -23.93
C GLU A 204 4.32 10.07 -24.16
N LEU A 205 4.16 8.74 -24.17
CA LEU A 205 2.86 8.10 -24.38
C LEU A 205 1.86 8.38 -23.24
N TYR A 206 2.32 8.63 -22.01
CA TYR A 206 1.48 8.99 -20.86
C TYR A 206 0.95 10.43 -20.97
N CYS A 207 1.80 11.37 -21.35
CA CYS A 207 1.38 12.74 -21.69
C CYS A 207 0.36 12.73 -22.84
N MET A 208 0.65 11.97 -23.89
CA MET A 208 -0.25 11.82 -25.04
C MET A 208 -1.59 11.16 -24.67
N GLY A 209 -1.61 10.19 -23.75
CA GLY A 209 -2.84 9.57 -23.25
C GLY A 209 -3.70 10.55 -22.44
N HIS A 210 -3.14 11.25 -21.46
CA HIS A 210 -3.88 12.29 -20.72
C HIS A 210 -4.32 13.46 -21.62
N PHE A 211 -3.57 13.79 -22.68
CA PHE A 211 -4.04 14.73 -23.70
C PHE A 211 -5.28 14.21 -24.44
N ILE A 212 -5.29 12.92 -24.82
CA ILE A 212 -6.43 12.30 -25.48
C ILE A 212 -7.65 12.25 -24.56
N GLU A 213 -7.50 11.95 -23.26
CA GLU A 213 -8.59 12.07 -22.27
C GLU A 213 -9.15 13.50 -22.22
N CYS A 214 -8.28 14.51 -22.12
CA CYS A 214 -8.65 15.92 -22.14
C CYS A 214 -9.41 16.31 -23.42
N ALA A 215 -8.97 15.84 -24.59
CA ALA A 215 -9.64 16.10 -25.86
C ALA A 215 -11.05 15.49 -25.92
N VAL A 216 -11.21 14.26 -25.43
CA VAL A 216 -12.52 13.58 -25.35
C VAL A 216 -13.46 14.31 -24.38
N ALA A 217 -12.97 14.68 -23.20
CA ALA A 217 -13.76 15.39 -22.19
C ALA A 217 -14.16 16.79 -22.67
N ASN A 218 -13.23 17.58 -23.24
CA ASN A 218 -13.52 18.90 -23.78
C ASN A 218 -14.60 18.83 -24.87
N TYR A 219 -14.49 17.93 -25.85
CA TYR A 219 -15.53 17.79 -26.87
C TYR A 219 -16.89 17.42 -26.26
N ARG A 220 -16.94 16.47 -25.31
CA ARG A 220 -18.17 16.10 -24.58
C ARG A 220 -18.68 17.20 -23.64
N ALA A 221 -17.87 18.21 -23.32
CA ALA A 221 -18.23 19.35 -22.48
C ALA A 221 -18.68 20.60 -23.26
N THR A 222 -18.08 20.86 -24.42
CA THR A 222 -18.21 22.13 -25.15
C THR A 222 -18.66 21.99 -26.61
N GLY A 223 -18.50 20.80 -27.19
CA GLY A 223 -18.63 20.56 -28.64
C GLY A 223 -17.46 21.10 -29.48
N ASP A 224 -16.43 21.69 -28.88
CA ASP A 224 -15.27 22.22 -29.60
C ASP A 224 -14.41 21.07 -30.17
N LYS A 225 -14.25 21.07 -31.49
CA LYS A 225 -13.48 20.03 -32.21
C LYS A 225 -11.98 20.29 -32.26
N ARG A 226 -11.46 21.43 -31.78
CA ARG A 226 -10.03 21.76 -31.88
C ARG A 226 -9.13 20.71 -31.22
N LEU A 227 -9.34 20.39 -29.93
CA LEU A 227 -8.56 19.34 -29.28
C LEU A 227 -8.82 17.95 -29.86
N TYR A 228 -10.06 17.64 -30.26
CA TYR A 228 -10.36 16.38 -30.96
C TYR A 228 -9.55 16.25 -32.25
N ASN A 229 -9.46 17.30 -33.07
CA ASN A 229 -8.67 17.30 -34.31
C ASN A 229 -7.16 17.15 -34.04
N VAL A 230 -6.64 17.75 -32.97
CA VAL A 230 -5.25 17.57 -32.50
C VAL A 230 -5.04 16.11 -32.05
N ALA A 231 -5.96 15.54 -31.27
CA ALA A 231 -5.90 14.16 -30.77
C ALA A 231 -6.02 13.12 -31.89
N ILE A 232 -6.84 13.35 -32.92
CA ILE A 232 -6.92 12.49 -34.11
C ILE A 232 -5.58 12.44 -34.85
N LYS A 233 -4.93 13.59 -35.11
CA LYS A 233 -3.58 13.59 -35.73
C LYS A 233 -2.55 12.86 -34.87
N LEU A 234 -2.58 13.05 -33.55
CA LEU A 234 -1.66 12.41 -32.61
C LEU A 234 -1.87 10.89 -32.60
N ALA A 235 -3.11 10.43 -32.50
CA ALA A 235 -3.43 9.00 -32.53
C ALA A 235 -3.15 8.38 -33.91
N ASP A 236 -3.27 9.15 -35.00
CA ASP A 236 -2.83 8.75 -36.33
C ASP A 236 -1.30 8.63 -36.44
N LEU A 237 -0.52 9.51 -35.81
CA LEU A 237 0.93 9.35 -35.71
C LEU A 237 1.29 8.09 -34.90
N LEU A 238 0.62 7.87 -33.77
CA LEU A 238 0.86 6.71 -32.91
C LEU A 238 0.51 5.39 -33.63
N ASP A 239 -0.62 5.30 -34.34
CA ASP A 239 -0.94 4.14 -35.18
C ASP A 239 0.09 3.98 -36.29
N ASN A 240 0.46 5.03 -37.03
CA ASN A 240 1.47 4.89 -38.08
C ASN A 240 2.86 4.46 -37.56
N THR A 241 3.21 4.83 -36.33
CA THR A 241 4.52 4.53 -35.70
C THR A 241 4.57 3.13 -35.07
N PHE A 242 3.55 2.75 -34.31
CA PHE A 242 3.57 1.58 -33.43
C PHE A 242 2.62 0.47 -33.91
N GLY A 243 3.04 -0.78 -33.73
CA GLY A 243 2.30 -1.95 -34.17
C GLY A 243 3.21 -3.10 -34.61
N PRO A 244 2.64 -4.15 -35.23
CA PRO A 244 3.42 -5.25 -35.80
C PRO A 244 4.42 -4.78 -36.87
N SER A 245 5.57 -5.48 -36.94
CA SER A 245 6.63 -5.25 -37.93
C SER A 245 6.06 -5.09 -39.35
N PRO A 246 6.47 -4.06 -40.13
CA PRO A 246 7.64 -3.19 -39.93
C PRO A 246 7.42 -1.98 -39.02
N LYS A 247 6.28 -1.83 -38.34
CA LYS A 247 6.10 -0.81 -37.29
C LYS A 247 6.89 -1.17 -36.02
N ARG A 248 6.94 -0.22 -35.07
CA ARG A 248 7.66 -0.31 -33.80
C ARG A 248 6.90 -1.10 -32.73
N THR A 249 7.60 -1.94 -31.97
CA THR A 249 7.02 -2.88 -30.98
C THR A 249 7.25 -2.45 -29.53
N GLU A 250 7.47 -1.17 -29.30
CA GLU A 250 7.56 -0.57 -27.97
C GLU A 250 6.19 -0.39 -27.28
N VAL A 251 6.25 -0.27 -25.95
CA VAL A 251 5.09 -0.11 -25.05
C VAL A 251 5.30 1.09 -24.11
N PRO A 252 4.23 1.71 -23.57
CA PRO A 252 4.35 2.81 -22.61
C PRO A 252 5.06 2.39 -21.31
N GLY A 253 6.12 3.10 -20.91
CA GLY A 253 6.75 2.92 -19.59
C GLY A 253 5.88 3.40 -18.41
N HIS A 254 4.78 4.11 -18.71
CA HIS A 254 3.67 4.39 -17.79
C HIS A 254 2.36 4.14 -18.56
N PRO A 255 1.56 3.11 -18.23
CA PRO A 255 0.27 2.82 -18.85
C PRO A 255 -0.74 3.95 -18.61
N GLU A 256 -1.41 4.41 -19.68
CA GLU A 256 -2.39 5.51 -19.67
C GLU A 256 -3.03 5.63 -21.06
N VAL A 257 -2.20 5.68 -22.10
CA VAL A 257 -2.61 5.82 -23.51
C VAL A 257 -3.58 4.73 -23.97
N GLU A 258 -3.51 3.55 -23.36
CA GLU A 258 -4.31 2.39 -23.71
C GLU A 258 -5.81 2.62 -23.46
N LYS A 259 -6.20 3.15 -22.29
CA LYS A 259 -7.61 3.54 -22.04
C LYS A 259 -8.00 4.78 -22.84
N ALA A 260 -7.11 5.77 -22.95
CA ALA A 260 -7.38 7.00 -23.67
C ALA A 260 -7.68 6.77 -25.16
N LEU A 261 -6.93 5.87 -25.83
CA LEU A 261 -7.19 5.45 -27.21
C LEU A 261 -8.52 4.70 -27.38
N VAL A 262 -8.99 3.98 -26.36
CA VAL A 262 -10.35 3.38 -26.37
C VAL A 262 -11.42 4.47 -26.25
N TYR A 263 -11.25 5.45 -25.38
CA TYR A 263 -12.18 6.58 -25.28
C TYR A 263 -12.23 7.41 -26.58
N LEU A 264 -11.07 7.65 -27.21
CA LEU A 264 -10.98 8.30 -28.52
C LEU A 264 -11.62 7.44 -29.63
N SER A 265 -11.47 6.11 -29.59
CA SER A 265 -12.15 5.22 -30.53
C SER A 265 -13.67 5.36 -30.44
N GLN A 266 -14.22 5.37 -29.22
CA GLN A 266 -15.66 5.53 -28.99
C GLN A 266 -16.13 6.90 -29.52
N LEU A 267 -15.42 7.98 -29.19
CA LEU A 267 -15.77 9.32 -29.64
C LEU A 267 -15.62 9.50 -31.17
N THR A 268 -14.64 8.85 -31.78
CA THR A 268 -14.46 8.87 -33.24
C THR A 268 -15.65 8.18 -33.92
N ASP A 269 -16.10 7.05 -33.38
CA ASP A 269 -17.31 6.34 -33.85
C ASP A 269 -18.60 7.18 -33.64
N GLU A 270 -18.72 7.90 -32.53
CA GLU A 270 -19.82 8.86 -32.27
C GLU A 270 -19.86 10.01 -33.29
N ILE A 271 -18.69 10.55 -33.68
CA ILE A 271 -18.58 11.73 -34.55
C ILE A 271 -18.58 11.37 -36.04
N SER A 272 -17.93 10.28 -36.42
CA SER A 272 -17.55 9.96 -37.80
C SER A 272 -18.21 8.68 -38.33
N GLY A 273 -18.90 7.94 -37.47
CA GLY A 273 -19.64 6.72 -37.80
C GLY A 273 -18.93 5.45 -37.32
N LYS A 274 -19.72 4.42 -37.03
CA LYS A 274 -19.25 3.18 -36.41
C LYS A 274 -18.14 2.48 -37.21
N GLY A 275 -17.06 2.09 -36.53
CA GLY A 275 -15.89 1.44 -37.13
C GLY A 275 -14.88 2.41 -37.74
N THR A 276 -14.90 3.69 -37.37
CA THR A 276 -13.90 4.70 -37.82
C THR A 276 -12.82 4.93 -36.77
N GLY A 277 -13.15 4.82 -35.47
CA GLY A 277 -12.18 4.77 -34.38
C GLY A 277 -11.43 3.44 -34.27
N ASP A 278 -11.82 2.45 -35.09
CA ASP A 278 -11.49 1.03 -34.97
C ASP A 278 -9.97 0.70 -34.97
N LYS A 279 -9.13 1.63 -35.44
CA LYS A 279 -7.66 1.54 -35.36
C LYS A 279 -7.10 1.91 -33.99
N TYR A 280 -7.72 2.85 -33.28
CA TYR A 280 -7.23 3.34 -31.99
C TYR A 280 -7.39 2.30 -30.87
N TRP A 281 -8.54 1.61 -30.77
CA TRP A 281 -8.69 0.53 -29.78
C TRP A 281 -7.80 -0.69 -30.11
N LYS A 282 -7.48 -0.92 -31.40
CA LYS A 282 -6.53 -1.98 -31.80
C LYS A 282 -5.09 -1.60 -31.47
N LEU A 283 -4.73 -0.32 -31.56
CA LEU A 283 -3.45 0.19 -31.06
C LEU A 283 -3.36 0.08 -29.52
N ALA A 284 -4.44 0.38 -28.79
CA ALA A 284 -4.51 0.10 -27.37
C ALA A 284 -4.28 -1.39 -27.06
N LYS A 285 -4.99 -2.29 -27.75
CA LYS A 285 -4.76 -3.75 -27.63
C LYS A 285 -3.32 -4.12 -27.96
N PHE A 286 -2.70 -3.51 -28.98
CA PHE A 286 -1.31 -3.77 -29.32
C PHE A 286 -0.36 -3.40 -28.18
N PHE A 287 -0.48 -2.20 -27.61
CA PHE A 287 0.36 -1.79 -26.46
C PHE A 287 0.16 -2.68 -25.23
N ILE A 288 -1.06 -3.16 -24.97
CA ILE A 288 -1.35 -4.10 -23.89
C ILE A 288 -0.73 -5.48 -24.18
N ASP A 289 -0.97 -6.03 -25.38
CA ASP A 289 -0.51 -7.37 -25.77
C ASP A 289 1.02 -7.45 -25.84
N GLU A 290 1.75 -6.39 -26.24
CA GLU A 290 3.21 -6.40 -26.45
C GLU A 290 4.03 -6.16 -25.16
N ARG A 291 3.38 -5.93 -24.01
CA ARG A 291 4.03 -5.91 -22.70
C ARG A 291 4.57 -7.29 -22.35
N GLY A 292 5.79 -7.34 -21.81
CA GLY A 292 6.47 -8.58 -21.42
C GLY A 292 6.72 -9.59 -22.54
N LYS A 293 6.53 -9.21 -23.81
CA LYS A 293 7.01 -9.97 -24.98
C LYS A 293 8.51 -9.72 -25.21
N ASP A 294 9.04 -10.39 -26.23
CA ASP A 294 10.41 -10.27 -26.76
C ASP A 294 10.87 -8.80 -26.91
N LYS A 295 11.70 -8.37 -25.96
CA LYS A 295 12.17 -6.99 -25.82
C LYS A 295 13.29 -6.63 -26.80
N ASP A 296 14.01 -7.63 -27.33
CA ASP A 296 15.11 -7.42 -28.28
C ASP A 296 14.61 -6.87 -29.64
N LYS A 297 13.30 -6.94 -29.90
CA LYS A 297 12.64 -6.30 -31.05
C LYS A 297 12.46 -4.78 -30.91
N ARG A 298 12.59 -4.22 -29.71
CA ARG A 298 12.33 -2.81 -29.42
C ARG A 298 13.50 -1.94 -29.86
N THR A 299 13.31 -1.16 -30.93
CA THR A 299 14.35 -0.34 -31.55
C THR A 299 15.01 0.72 -30.64
N SER A 300 14.33 1.11 -29.56
CA SER A 300 14.83 1.98 -28.48
C SER A 300 15.73 1.28 -27.47
N GLY A 301 15.72 -0.06 -27.41
CA GLY A 301 16.29 -0.81 -26.30
C GLY A 301 15.51 -0.69 -24.97
N TYR A 302 14.26 -0.20 -24.99
CA TYR A 302 13.45 -0.09 -23.77
C TYR A 302 13.13 -1.46 -23.15
N ASN A 303 13.84 -1.77 -22.08
CA ASN A 303 13.64 -2.95 -21.24
C ASN A 303 12.88 -2.53 -19.97
N GLY A 304 11.56 -2.75 -19.94
CA GLY A 304 10.75 -2.55 -18.74
C GLY A 304 10.89 -3.70 -17.74
N ASP A 305 10.14 -3.61 -16.64
CA ASP A 305 10.40 -4.29 -15.37
C ASP A 305 9.09 -4.54 -14.59
N GLU A 306 9.19 -4.98 -13.34
CA GLU A 306 8.07 -5.15 -12.42
C GLU A 306 7.31 -3.82 -12.21
N TYR A 307 8.07 -2.73 -12.02
CA TYR A 307 7.57 -1.37 -11.77
C TYR A 307 6.69 -0.85 -12.92
N SER A 308 7.04 -1.15 -14.17
CA SER A 308 6.28 -0.80 -15.39
C SER A 308 5.33 -1.90 -15.91
N ILE A 309 5.20 -3.01 -15.18
CA ILE A 309 4.38 -4.18 -15.55
C ILE A 309 4.73 -4.70 -16.96
N ASP A 310 6.01 -4.98 -17.18
CA ASP A 310 6.59 -5.40 -18.47
C ASP A 310 7.47 -6.67 -18.33
N VAL A 311 7.27 -7.48 -17.29
CA VAL A 311 8.08 -8.69 -17.02
C VAL A 311 7.67 -9.92 -17.83
N GLN A 312 6.37 -10.09 -18.09
CA GLN A 312 5.77 -11.22 -18.81
C GLN A 312 4.45 -10.76 -19.46
N PRO A 313 3.90 -11.49 -20.44
CA PRO A 313 2.64 -11.12 -21.09
C PRO A 313 1.51 -10.91 -20.08
N VAL A 314 0.73 -9.84 -20.24
CA VAL A 314 -0.29 -9.47 -19.24
C VAL A 314 -1.39 -10.53 -19.06
N THR A 315 -1.59 -11.40 -20.05
CA THR A 315 -2.48 -12.57 -20.01
C THR A 315 -2.01 -13.67 -19.06
N ASP A 316 -0.70 -13.71 -18.79
CA ASP A 316 -0.02 -14.79 -18.08
C ASP A 316 0.14 -14.44 -16.58
N LEU A 317 -0.21 -13.20 -16.20
CA LEU A 317 -0.27 -12.75 -14.82
C LEU A 317 -1.28 -13.59 -14.01
N THR A 318 -0.88 -13.95 -12.79
CA THR A 318 -1.72 -14.69 -11.83
C THR A 318 -2.09 -13.86 -10.60
N LYS A 319 -1.37 -12.76 -10.35
CA LYS A 319 -1.63 -11.76 -9.31
C LYS A 319 -1.10 -10.38 -9.75
N ALA A 320 -1.50 -9.31 -9.07
CA ALA A 320 -0.93 -7.98 -9.33
C ALA A 320 0.54 -7.99 -8.85
N PRO A 321 1.55 -7.66 -9.69
CA PRO A 321 2.94 -7.89 -9.33
C PRO A 321 3.37 -7.16 -8.06
N ASP A 322 4.26 -7.79 -7.29
CA ASP A 322 4.94 -7.15 -6.17
C ASP A 322 5.98 -6.16 -6.77
N GLY A 323 6.04 -4.93 -6.27
CA GLY A 323 6.91 -3.87 -6.82
C GLY A 323 6.35 -3.10 -8.02
N ALA A 324 5.19 -3.46 -8.56
CA ALA A 324 4.50 -2.68 -9.59
C ALA A 324 4.01 -1.33 -9.04
N HIS A 325 4.29 -0.22 -9.73
CA HIS A 325 3.80 1.10 -9.34
C HIS A 325 2.26 1.13 -9.36
N ALA A 326 1.63 1.62 -8.28
CA ALA A 326 0.20 1.41 -8.06
C ALA A 326 -0.70 2.04 -9.14
N VAL A 327 -0.43 3.29 -9.56
CA VAL A 327 -1.14 3.93 -10.69
C VAL A 327 -0.95 3.19 -12.01
N ARG A 328 0.30 2.82 -12.37
CA ARG A 328 0.61 2.09 -13.60
C ARG A 328 -0.21 0.80 -13.71
N ALA A 329 -0.27 0.03 -12.63
CA ALA A 329 -1.06 -1.18 -12.56
C ALA A 329 -2.56 -0.89 -12.78
N ALA A 330 -3.15 0.04 -12.02
CA ALA A 330 -4.58 0.34 -12.11
C ALA A 330 -5.00 0.96 -13.46
N PHE A 331 -4.18 1.83 -14.08
CA PHE A 331 -4.44 2.34 -15.42
C PHE A 331 -4.29 1.27 -16.50
N LEU A 332 -3.32 0.35 -16.39
CA LEU A 332 -3.21 -0.79 -17.30
C LEU A 332 -4.43 -1.72 -17.20
N PHE A 333 -4.87 -2.05 -15.98
CA PHE A 333 -6.02 -2.92 -15.75
C PHE A 333 -7.33 -2.26 -16.24
N THR A 334 -7.44 -0.93 -16.13
CA THR A 334 -8.52 -0.15 -16.74
C THR A 334 -8.48 -0.26 -18.27
N GLY A 335 -7.32 -0.04 -18.91
CA GLY A 335 -7.15 -0.20 -20.36
C GLY A 335 -7.44 -1.62 -20.88
N MET A 336 -7.08 -2.64 -20.10
CA MET A 336 -7.44 -4.05 -20.36
C MET A 336 -8.95 -4.26 -20.30
N ALA A 337 -9.64 -3.72 -19.29
CA ALA A 337 -11.10 -3.78 -19.20
C ALA A 337 -11.77 -3.02 -20.38
N ASP A 338 -11.22 -1.87 -20.76
CA ASP A 338 -11.67 -1.05 -21.89
C ASP A 338 -11.60 -1.78 -23.24
N VAL A 339 -10.48 -2.44 -23.52
CA VAL A 339 -10.34 -3.28 -24.73
C VAL A 339 -11.26 -4.50 -24.66
N ALA A 340 -11.32 -5.19 -23.51
CA ALA A 340 -12.13 -6.39 -23.32
C ALA A 340 -13.64 -6.13 -23.52
N LYS A 341 -14.14 -4.94 -23.14
CA LYS A 341 -15.51 -4.49 -23.43
C LYS A 341 -15.81 -4.45 -24.93
N ILE A 342 -14.89 -3.92 -25.73
CA ILE A 342 -15.08 -3.74 -27.17
C ILE A 342 -15.00 -5.08 -27.91
N ASN A 343 -13.96 -5.87 -27.66
CA ASN A 343 -13.65 -7.07 -28.45
C ASN A 343 -14.17 -8.38 -27.84
N LYS A 344 -14.62 -8.37 -26.58
CA LYS A 344 -15.08 -9.52 -25.77
C LYS A 344 -14.00 -10.58 -25.52
N ASP A 345 -12.72 -10.17 -25.50
CA ASP A 345 -11.57 -11.06 -25.30
C ASP A 345 -11.59 -11.70 -23.90
N GLN A 346 -11.81 -13.01 -23.88
CA GLN A 346 -11.92 -13.80 -22.65
C GLN A 346 -10.57 -13.98 -21.93
N SER A 347 -9.44 -13.81 -22.63
CA SER A 347 -8.13 -13.91 -22.01
C SER A 347 -7.90 -12.75 -21.04
N TYR A 348 -8.29 -11.53 -21.44
CA TYR A 348 -8.22 -10.33 -20.62
C TYR A 348 -9.13 -10.44 -19.40
N LEU A 349 -10.39 -10.84 -19.59
CA LEU A 349 -11.35 -10.96 -18.47
C LEU A 349 -10.88 -12.01 -17.45
N SER A 350 -10.43 -13.18 -17.91
CA SER A 350 -9.91 -14.23 -17.02
C SER A 350 -8.62 -13.87 -16.28
N VAL A 351 -7.85 -12.85 -16.71
CA VAL A 351 -6.72 -12.33 -15.93
C VAL A 351 -7.13 -11.14 -15.04
N LEU A 352 -8.01 -10.26 -15.51
CA LEU A 352 -8.55 -9.15 -14.72
C LEU A 352 -9.27 -9.63 -13.45
N ASP A 353 -10.00 -10.73 -13.51
CA ASP A 353 -10.64 -11.34 -12.34
C ASP A 353 -9.60 -11.71 -11.26
N LYS A 354 -8.45 -12.28 -11.65
CA LYS A 354 -7.35 -12.67 -10.73
C LYS A 354 -6.60 -11.46 -10.20
N LEU A 355 -6.36 -10.47 -11.07
CA LEU A 355 -5.69 -9.21 -10.72
C LEU A 355 -6.54 -8.42 -9.72
N TRP A 356 -7.86 -8.37 -9.94
CA TRP A 356 -8.81 -7.73 -9.05
C TRP A 356 -8.96 -8.47 -7.72
N ASP A 357 -9.08 -9.80 -7.72
CA ASP A 357 -9.14 -10.63 -6.51
C ASP A 357 -7.89 -10.41 -5.64
N ASN A 358 -6.69 -10.52 -6.22
CA ASN A 358 -5.45 -10.29 -5.48
C ASN A 358 -5.33 -8.85 -4.96
N LEU A 359 -5.63 -7.85 -5.80
CA LEU A 359 -5.55 -6.45 -5.40
C LEU A 359 -6.50 -6.17 -4.23
N THR A 360 -7.75 -6.62 -4.33
CA THR A 360 -8.83 -6.40 -3.35
C THR A 360 -8.60 -7.19 -2.07
N ASN A 361 -8.35 -8.49 -2.16
CA ASN A 361 -8.34 -9.44 -1.04
C ASN A 361 -6.95 -9.69 -0.44
N ALA A 362 -5.89 -9.06 -0.96
CA ALA A 362 -4.54 -9.16 -0.41
C ALA A 362 -3.72 -7.86 -0.36
N LYS A 363 -4.05 -6.79 -1.12
CA LYS A 363 -3.18 -5.59 -1.22
C LYS A 363 -3.85 -4.24 -0.91
N MET A 364 -5.18 -4.15 -0.98
CA MET A 364 -5.95 -2.93 -0.77
C MET A 364 -6.22 -2.66 0.72
N TYR A 365 -6.03 -1.42 1.17
CA TYR A 365 -6.27 -1.00 2.55
C TYR A 365 -7.77 -0.73 2.80
N VAL A 366 -8.17 -0.67 4.08
CA VAL A 366 -9.57 -0.42 4.48
C VAL A 366 -10.16 0.90 3.92
N THR A 367 -9.33 1.86 3.53
CA THR A 367 -9.68 3.14 2.86
C THR A 367 -9.92 3.02 1.35
N GLY A 368 -9.71 1.84 0.76
CA GLY A 368 -9.74 1.60 -0.70
C GLY A 368 -8.43 1.94 -1.43
N GLY A 369 -7.47 2.54 -0.73
CA GLY A 369 -6.16 2.86 -1.28
C GLY A 369 -5.33 1.61 -1.60
N ILE A 370 -4.46 1.75 -2.60
CA ILE A 370 -3.46 0.76 -3.02
C ILE A 370 -2.10 1.47 -3.16
N GLY A 371 -1.00 0.74 -2.98
CA GLY A 371 0.36 1.32 -2.86
C GLY A 371 0.87 1.19 -1.43
N ASN A 372 1.41 0.02 -1.12
CA ASN A 372 1.75 -0.42 0.23
C ASN A 372 3.10 0.13 0.72
N THR A 373 3.99 0.51 -0.21
CA THR A 373 5.34 1.00 0.09
C THR A 373 5.65 2.27 -0.70
N GLY A 374 6.37 3.20 -0.07
CA GLY A 374 6.90 4.39 -0.75
C GLY A 374 8.05 4.09 -1.71
N SER A 375 8.69 2.93 -1.60
CA SER A 375 9.70 2.51 -2.58
C SER A 375 9.01 2.17 -3.91
N GLY A 376 9.26 2.96 -4.95
CA GLY A 376 8.62 2.81 -6.26
C GLY A 376 7.11 3.09 -6.28
N GLU A 377 6.55 3.71 -5.23
CA GLU A 377 5.12 4.06 -5.15
C GLU A 377 4.20 2.83 -5.37
N ALA A 378 4.65 1.69 -4.82
CA ALA A 378 4.37 0.38 -5.37
C ALA A 378 3.41 -0.49 -4.55
N LEU A 379 2.80 -1.46 -5.24
CA LEU A 379 2.09 -2.58 -4.65
C LEU A 379 3.09 -3.46 -3.88
N GLY A 380 2.79 -3.70 -2.60
CA GLY A 380 3.61 -4.51 -1.72
C GLY A 380 3.43 -6.02 -1.96
N LYS A 381 3.97 -6.81 -1.03
CA LYS A 381 3.67 -8.24 -0.93
C LYS A 381 2.21 -8.44 -0.48
N ASP A 382 1.69 -9.64 -0.69
CA ASP A 382 0.36 -10.02 -0.23
C ASP A 382 0.28 -9.94 1.31
N TYR A 383 -0.71 -9.21 1.84
CA TYR A 383 -0.96 -8.92 3.27
C TYR A 383 0.07 -7.99 3.97
N ASP A 384 0.99 -7.39 3.23
CA ASP A 384 1.96 -6.39 3.71
C ASP A 384 1.33 -4.99 3.69
N HIS A 385 0.64 -4.61 4.78
CA HIS A 385 -0.16 -3.36 4.86
C HIS A 385 0.35 -2.40 5.97
N PRO A 386 1.63 -1.96 5.98
CA PRO A 386 2.17 -1.14 7.08
C PRO A 386 1.49 0.23 7.18
N ASN A 387 0.79 0.53 8.28
CA ASN A 387 -0.07 1.71 8.37
C ASN A 387 0.65 3.07 8.37
N GLN A 388 1.87 3.13 8.89
CA GLN A 388 2.63 4.38 9.05
C GLN A 388 3.49 4.72 7.83
N THR A 389 4.01 3.70 7.13
CA THR A 389 4.86 3.81 5.94
C THR A 389 4.12 3.48 4.64
N SER A 390 2.80 3.27 4.71
CA SER A 390 1.94 3.12 3.54
C SER A 390 1.98 4.36 2.66
N TYR A 391 1.96 4.14 1.33
CA TYR A 391 2.05 5.22 0.38
C TYR A 391 0.68 5.74 -0.02
N LEU A 392 -0.17 4.87 -0.57
CA LEU A 392 -1.59 5.13 -0.85
C LEU A 392 -1.82 6.45 -1.59
N GLU A 393 -1.14 6.58 -2.74
CA GLU A 393 -1.19 7.78 -3.56
C GLU A 393 -2.64 8.17 -3.89
N THR A 394 -2.95 9.47 -3.86
CA THR A 394 -4.26 9.99 -4.28
C THR A 394 -4.60 9.56 -5.72
N CYS A 395 -3.64 9.57 -6.66
CA CYS A 395 -3.86 9.01 -8.01
C CYS A 395 -4.14 7.51 -8.00
N ALA A 396 -3.49 6.72 -7.14
CA ALA A 396 -3.68 5.28 -7.09
C ALA A 396 -5.08 4.91 -6.55
N SER A 397 -5.59 5.66 -5.58
CA SER A 397 -6.98 5.57 -5.11
C SER A 397 -7.99 5.93 -6.21
N LEU A 398 -7.71 7.00 -6.96
CA LEU A 398 -8.52 7.42 -8.12
C LEU A 398 -8.53 6.36 -9.23
N ALA A 399 -7.36 5.83 -9.59
CA ALA A 399 -7.19 4.81 -10.62
C ALA A 399 -7.83 3.47 -10.22
N ASN A 400 -7.74 3.07 -8.94
CA ASN A 400 -8.47 1.91 -8.43
C ASN A 400 -9.99 2.08 -8.54
N GLY A 401 -10.50 3.29 -8.29
CA GLY A 401 -11.90 3.64 -8.56
C GLY A 401 -12.28 3.51 -10.04
N GLN A 402 -11.45 4.01 -10.96
CA GLN A 402 -11.67 3.88 -12.41
C GLN A 402 -11.68 2.41 -12.85
N PHE A 403 -10.70 1.62 -12.44
CA PHE A 403 -10.65 0.18 -12.75
C PHE A 403 -11.93 -0.54 -12.30
N ASN A 404 -12.38 -0.29 -11.07
CA ASN A 404 -13.59 -0.87 -10.52
C ASN A 404 -14.88 -0.40 -11.24
N LYS A 405 -14.95 0.86 -11.64
CA LYS A 405 -16.04 1.37 -12.49
C LYS A 405 -16.17 0.55 -13.78
N GLU A 406 -15.05 0.27 -14.45
CA GLU A 406 -15.08 -0.46 -15.71
C GLU A 406 -15.36 -1.96 -15.50
N MET A 407 -14.92 -2.56 -14.39
CA MET A 407 -15.35 -3.92 -14.01
C MET A 407 -16.86 -4.02 -13.71
N ASN A 408 -17.47 -3.02 -13.04
CA ASN A 408 -18.94 -2.94 -12.92
C ASN A 408 -19.62 -2.85 -14.30
N SER A 409 -19.05 -2.07 -15.22
CA SER A 409 -19.62 -1.89 -16.58
C SER A 409 -19.65 -3.19 -17.41
N ILE A 410 -18.73 -4.12 -17.13
CA ILE A 410 -18.65 -5.47 -17.70
C ILE A 410 -19.64 -6.41 -17.01
N TYR A 411 -19.49 -6.58 -15.69
CA TYR A 411 -20.13 -7.68 -14.96
C TYR A 411 -21.48 -7.34 -14.33
N GLY A 412 -21.77 -6.06 -14.11
CA GLY A 412 -22.97 -5.58 -13.43
C GLY A 412 -23.06 -6.02 -11.97
N ASP A 413 -21.92 -6.07 -11.28
CA ASP A 413 -21.82 -6.51 -9.88
C ASP A 413 -21.56 -5.35 -8.91
N GLY A 414 -22.21 -5.41 -7.75
CA GLY A 414 -22.21 -4.36 -6.74
C GLY A 414 -20.86 -4.22 -6.02
N GLU A 415 -20.10 -5.31 -5.90
CA GLU A 415 -18.81 -5.35 -5.20
C GLU A 415 -17.78 -4.35 -5.76
N TYR A 416 -17.72 -4.22 -7.08
CA TYR A 416 -16.87 -3.23 -7.74
C TYR A 416 -17.30 -1.79 -7.40
N VAL A 417 -18.61 -1.55 -7.28
CA VAL A 417 -19.16 -0.24 -6.91
C VAL A 417 -18.95 0.05 -5.42
N ASP A 418 -18.87 -0.98 -4.56
CA ASP A 418 -18.47 -0.81 -3.16
C ASP A 418 -17.01 -0.34 -3.04
N ILE A 419 -16.11 -0.83 -3.90
CA ILE A 419 -14.72 -0.34 -3.96
C ILE A 419 -14.67 1.07 -4.53
N LEU A 420 -15.41 1.38 -5.60
CA LEU A 420 -15.55 2.73 -6.13
C LEU A 420 -16.10 3.72 -5.09
N GLU A 421 -17.11 3.31 -4.30
CA GLU A 421 -17.63 4.11 -3.20
C GLU A 421 -16.57 4.28 -2.10
N LYS A 422 -15.88 3.21 -1.71
CA LYS A 422 -14.83 3.23 -0.69
C LYS A 422 -13.66 4.14 -1.09
N THR A 423 -13.17 4.07 -2.32
CA THR A 423 -12.10 4.96 -2.82
C THR A 423 -12.57 6.40 -2.91
N LEU A 424 -13.77 6.67 -3.44
CA LEU A 424 -14.29 8.04 -3.56
C LEU A 424 -14.50 8.71 -2.20
N TYR A 425 -15.16 8.03 -1.25
CA TYR A 425 -15.49 8.62 0.05
C TYR A 425 -14.32 8.68 1.05
N ASN A 426 -13.23 7.93 0.79
CA ASN A 426 -12.06 7.87 1.69
C ASN A 426 -10.76 8.22 0.96
N GLY A 427 -10.14 7.26 0.25
CA GLY A 427 -8.80 7.41 -0.37
C GLY A 427 -8.65 8.51 -1.43
N THR A 428 -9.77 9.02 -1.98
CA THR A 428 -9.79 10.18 -2.89
C THR A 428 -9.96 11.49 -2.12
N LEU A 429 -11.01 11.60 -1.28
CA LEU A 429 -11.35 12.84 -0.60
C LEU A 429 -10.34 13.25 0.48
N VAL A 430 -9.54 12.32 1.00
CA VAL A 430 -8.38 12.64 1.85
C VAL A 430 -7.35 13.52 1.12
N GLY A 431 -7.29 13.42 -0.21
CA GLY A 431 -6.34 14.07 -1.12
C GLY A 431 -6.33 15.60 -1.11
N VAL A 432 -7.31 16.24 -0.46
CA VAL A 432 -7.46 17.70 -0.40
C VAL A 432 -7.99 18.14 0.97
N ASN A 433 -7.60 19.34 1.43
CA ASN A 433 -8.20 19.96 2.61
C ASN A 433 -9.66 20.41 2.31
N LEU A 434 -10.43 20.65 3.37
CA LEU A 434 -11.85 21.05 3.25
C LEU A 434 -12.05 22.46 2.68
N LYS A 435 -10.96 23.24 2.55
CA LYS A 435 -10.91 24.57 1.94
C LYS A 435 -10.66 24.52 0.43
N GLY A 436 -10.05 23.45 -0.08
CA GLY A 436 -9.77 23.23 -1.50
C GLY A 436 -8.40 23.68 -2.01
N ASP A 437 -7.49 24.14 -1.16
CA ASP A 437 -6.22 24.79 -1.55
C ASP A 437 -4.94 24.05 -1.12
N GLU A 438 -5.04 22.95 -0.37
CA GLU A 438 -3.87 22.13 0.03
C GLU A 438 -4.16 20.64 -0.12
N PHE A 439 -3.15 19.88 -0.54
CA PHE A 439 -3.29 18.51 -1.04
C PHE A 439 -2.38 17.51 -0.31
N THR A 440 -2.71 16.22 -0.39
CA THR A 440 -1.80 15.12 -0.05
C THR A 440 -1.41 14.34 -1.31
N TYR A 441 -0.17 13.87 -1.31
CA TYR A 441 0.34 12.92 -2.30
C TYR A 441 0.12 11.51 -1.77
N SER A 442 0.84 11.14 -0.71
CA SER A 442 0.66 9.93 0.08
C SER A 442 -0.37 10.12 1.20
N ASN A 443 -1.07 9.03 1.56
CA ASN A 443 -2.20 9.05 2.50
C ASN A 443 -2.08 7.92 3.54
N PRO A 444 -1.22 8.07 4.57
CA PRO A 444 -1.01 7.03 5.58
C PRO A 444 -2.25 6.78 6.46
N LEU A 445 -2.26 5.64 7.16
CA LEU A 445 -3.30 5.26 8.14
C LEU A 445 -2.86 5.45 9.60
N GLN A 446 -1.59 5.81 9.83
CA GLN A 446 -1.02 6.07 11.15
C GLN A 446 0.05 7.18 11.06
N THR A 447 0.08 8.10 12.04
CA THR A 447 1.21 9.00 12.27
C THR A 447 1.24 9.49 13.71
N SER A 448 2.44 9.71 14.27
CA SER A 448 2.63 10.36 15.58
C SER A 448 2.61 11.89 15.49
N VAL A 449 3.05 12.46 14.36
CA VAL A 449 3.04 13.91 14.06
C VAL A 449 2.84 14.09 12.56
N SER A 450 1.70 14.63 12.15
CA SER A 450 1.40 14.90 10.74
C SER A 450 2.28 16.00 10.17
N SER A 451 2.69 15.86 8.90
CA SER A 451 3.01 17.03 8.09
C SER A 451 1.71 17.66 7.61
N ARG A 452 1.63 19.00 7.58
CA ARG A 452 0.50 19.71 6.96
C ARG A 452 0.38 19.32 5.48
N ARG A 453 -0.85 19.33 4.94
CA ARG A 453 -1.07 19.23 3.49
C ARG A 453 -0.26 20.30 2.73
N SER A 454 0.14 20.00 1.50
CA SER A 454 1.00 20.89 0.70
C SER A 454 0.19 21.74 -0.28
N ASP A 455 0.55 23.02 -0.41
CA ASP A 455 -0.02 23.97 -1.37
C ASP A 455 0.12 23.51 -2.83
N TRP A 456 1.25 22.88 -3.19
CA TRP A 456 1.48 22.20 -4.47
C TRP A 456 2.68 21.23 -4.35
N PHE A 457 3.01 20.53 -5.44
CA PHE A 457 4.14 19.61 -5.54
C PHE A 457 4.96 19.86 -6.81
N SER A 458 6.23 19.43 -6.84
CA SER A 458 7.02 19.36 -8.09
C SER A 458 6.57 18.22 -8.99
N CYS A 459 6.20 17.07 -8.41
CA CYS A 459 5.41 16.04 -9.09
C CYS A 459 3.93 16.32 -8.81
N ALA A 460 3.26 17.11 -9.65
CA ALA A 460 1.86 17.49 -9.43
C ALA A 460 0.86 16.49 -10.05
N CYS A 461 1.17 15.19 -10.03
CA CYS A 461 0.28 14.16 -10.56
C CYS A 461 -1.12 14.21 -9.92
N CYS A 462 -1.16 14.31 -8.58
CA CYS A 462 -2.34 14.16 -7.74
C CYS A 462 -3.37 15.31 -7.86
N PRO A 463 -3.03 16.61 -7.67
CA PRO A 463 -4.05 17.64 -7.53
C PRO A 463 -4.95 17.82 -8.78
N PRO A 464 -4.42 17.93 -10.02
CA PRO A 464 -5.25 17.97 -11.22
C PRO A 464 -6.11 16.72 -11.42
N ASN A 465 -5.59 15.54 -11.07
CA ASN A 465 -6.29 14.26 -11.20
C ASN A 465 -7.50 14.18 -10.24
N LEU A 466 -7.35 14.72 -9.02
CA LEU A 466 -8.43 14.91 -8.05
C LEU A 466 -9.46 15.94 -8.55
N MET A 467 -9.01 17.09 -9.08
CA MET A 467 -9.89 18.16 -9.56
C MET A 467 -10.80 17.71 -10.72
N ARG A 468 -10.25 17.00 -11.72
CA ARG A 468 -11.06 16.44 -12.83
C ARG A 468 -12.07 15.40 -12.39
N THR A 469 -11.75 14.63 -11.34
CA THR A 469 -12.62 13.58 -10.81
C THR A 469 -13.78 14.15 -9.99
N ILE A 470 -13.52 15.14 -9.11
CA ILE A 470 -14.60 15.83 -8.38
C ILE A 470 -15.54 16.56 -9.37
N ALA A 471 -14.99 17.15 -10.44
CA ALA A 471 -15.80 17.82 -11.47
C ALA A 471 -16.65 16.87 -12.34
N SER A 472 -16.40 15.55 -12.31
CA SER A 472 -17.12 14.53 -13.12
C SER A 472 -17.86 13.49 -12.28
N ILE A 473 -17.90 13.64 -10.95
CA ILE A 473 -18.41 12.67 -9.96
C ILE A 473 -19.84 12.16 -10.23
N GLY A 474 -20.70 12.98 -10.85
CA GLY A 474 -22.06 12.59 -11.25
C GLY A 474 -22.13 11.40 -12.21
N GLY A 475 -21.07 11.21 -13.01
CA GLY A 475 -20.94 10.12 -13.98
C GLY A 475 -20.67 8.74 -13.36
N ASN A 476 -20.77 8.63 -12.04
CA ASN A 476 -20.66 7.39 -11.27
C ASN A 476 -21.98 7.00 -10.58
N ILE A 477 -22.99 7.89 -10.57
CA ILE A 477 -24.23 7.73 -9.79
C ILE A 477 -25.19 6.73 -10.42
N TYR A 478 -25.37 6.80 -11.74
CA TYR A 478 -26.33 6.00 -12.51
C TYR A 478 -25.66 5.28 -13.67
N ALA A 479 -26.19 4.12 -14.05
CA ALA A 479 -25.81 3.42 -15.27
C ALA A 479 -27.02 2.73 -15.93
N GLN A 480 -26.88 2.30 -17.19
CA GLN A 480 -27.97 1.71 -17.98
C GLN A 480 -27.48 0.55 -18.85
N LYS A 481 -28.30 -0.51 -18.92
CA LYS A 481 -28.18 -1.60 -19.90
C LYS A 481 -29.55 -1.98 -20.42
N ASP A 482 -29.80 -1.79 -21.71
CA ASP A 482 -31.15 -1.86 -22.28
C ASP A 482 -32.12 -0.95 -21.48
N ASP A 483 -33.21 -1.51 -20.97
CA ASP A 483 -34.18 -0.81 -20.13
C ASP A 483 -33.86 -0.89 -18.63
N ASN A 484 -32.78 -1.59 -18.24
CA ASN A 484 -32.36 -1.70 -16.84
C ASN A 484 -31.66 -0.41 -16.42
N VAL A 485 -32.24 0.30 -15.45
CA VAL A 485 -31.60 1.45 -14.79
C VAL A 485 -30.90 0.98 -13.53
N TYR A 486 -29.61 1.26 -13.42
CA TYR A 486 -28.79 0.97 -12.24
C TYR A 486 -28.59 2.25 -11.42
N VAL A 487 -28.81 2.15 -10.11
CA VAL A 487 -28.48 3.19 -9.12
C VAL A 487 -27.27 2.68 -8.34
N ASN A 488 -26.11 3.27 -8.64
CA ASN A 488 -24.81 2.83 -8.16
C ASN A 488 -24.37 3.62 -6.92
N LEU A 489 -24.50 4.95 -6.90
CA LEU A 489 -24.16 5.78 -5.72
C LEU A 489 -25.39 6.50 -5.16
N TYR A 490 -25.41 6.65 -3.84
CA TYR A 490 -26.50 7.27 -3.10
C TYR A 490 -26.25 8.76 -2.85
N ILE A 491 -26.22 9.53 -3.94
CA ILE A 491 -25.97 10.97 -3.95
C ILE A 491 -27.27 11.68 -4.34
N GLY A 492 -27.70 12.68 -3.55
CA GLY A 492 -28.86 13.51 -3.83
C GLY A 492 -28.73 14.16 -5.21
N SER A 493 -29.62 13.82 -6.15
CA SER A 493 -29.42 14.14 -7.56
C SER A 493 -30.68 14.01 -8.41
N GLU A 494 -30.68 14.65 -9.58
CA GLU A 494 -31.69 14.48 -10.62
C GLU A 494 -31.05 14.10 -11.96
N THR A 495 -31.65 13.16 -12.68
CA THR A 495 -31.24 12.77 -14.04
C THR A 495 -32.45 12.47 -14.93
N THR A 496 -32.24 12.28 -16.23
CA THR A 496 -33.26 11.76 -17.15
C THR A 496 -32.64 10.70 -18.04
N ILE A 497 -33.26 9.51 -18.06
CA ILE A 497 -32.77 8.31 -18.75
C ILE A 497 -33.84 7.87 -19.77
N ASP A 498 -33.41 7.44 -20.95
CA ASP A 498 -34.29 6.99 -22.02
C ASP A 498 -34.42 5.46 -22.01
N VAL A 499 -35.61 4.93 -21.68
CA VAL A 499 -35.95 3.50 -21.87
C VAL A 499 -36.87 3.36 -23.09
N LYS A 500 -36.96 2.17 -23.70
CA LYS A 500 -37.60 1.96 -25.02
C LYS A 500 -39.03 2.49 -25.14
N ALA A 501 -39.76 2.58 -24.03
CA ALA A 501 -41.16 3.00 -23.99
C ALA A 501 -41.40 4.42 -23.41
N SER A 502 -40.40 5.08 -22.81
CA SER A 502 -40.57 6.38 -22.16
C SER A 502 -39.24 7.06 -21.85
N LYS A 503 -39.20 8.39 -21.85
CA LYS A 503 -38.18 9.12 -21.07
C LYS A 503 -38.53 9.00 -19.59
N VAL A 504 -37.54 8.85 -18.71
CA VAL A 504 -37.73 8.65 -17.27
C VAL A 504 -36.90 9.68 -16.52
N LYS A 505 -37.54 10.67 -15.89
CA LYS A 505 -36.87 11.49 -14.90
C LYS A 505 -36.70 10.68 -13.62
N ILE A 506 -35.53 10.76 -13.00
CA ILE A 506 -35.26 10.14 -11.70
C ILE A 506 -34.74 11.23 -10.77
N LYS A 507 -35.28 11.28 -9.55
CA LYS A 507 -34.81 12.15 -8.47
C LYS A 507 -34.44 11.33 -7.25
N GLN A 508 -33.16 11.29 -6.90
CA GLN A 508 -32.69 10.88 -5.59
C GLN A 508 -32.82 12.03 -4.58
N THR A 509 -33.23 11.70 -3.36
CA THR A 509 -33.16 12.59 -2.20
C THR A 509 -32.68 11.78 -1.00
N SER A 510 -31.52 12.16 -0.47
CA SER A 510 -30.87 11.54 0.66
C SER A 510 -29.89 12.53 1.31
N ASN A 511 -29.49 12.25 2.55
CA ASN A 511 -28.42 12.94 3.27
C ASN A 511 -27.29 11.93 3.65
N TYR A 512 -27.21 10.83 2.91
CA TYR A 512 -26.03 9.97 2.77
C TYR A 512 -24.76 10.83 2.49
N PRO A 513 -23.61 10.54 3.12
CA PRO A 513 -23.27 9.36 3.91
C PRO A 513 -23.70 9.45 5.40
N TRP A 514 -24.35 10.54 5.84
CA TRP A 514 -24.67 10.75 7.26
C TRP A 514 -25.84 9.90 7.74
N ASP A 515 -26.81 9.61 6.88
CA ASP A 515 -27.85 8.63 7.13
C ASP A 515 -28.17 7.79 5.90
N GLY A 516 -28.74 6.61 6.12
CA GLY A 516 -29.01 5.62 5.08
C GLY A 516 -30.42 5.69 4.50
N ASN A 517 -31.16 6.80 4.63
CA ASN A 517 -32.48 6.94 4.04
C ASN A 517 -32.37 7.53 2.63
N ILE A 518 -32.76 6.76 1.62
CA ILE A 518 -32.79 7.17 0.23
C ILE A 518 -34.23 7.13 -0.27
N THR A 519 -34.69 8.26 -0.80
CA THR A 519 -35.92 8.36 -1.59
C THR A 519 -35.55 8.46 -3.07
N LEU A 520 -36.21 7.68 -3.93
CA LEU A 520 -36.22 7.88 -5.37
C LEU A 520 -37.64 8.22 -5.84
N SER A 521 -37.80 9.31 -6.58
CA SER A 521 -38.96 9.54 -7.43
C SER A 521 -38.67 8.99 -8.83
N ILE A 522 -39.57 8.18 -9.36
CA ILE A 522 -39.46 7.57 -10.69
C ILE A 522 -40.57 8.16 -11.57
N ASP A 523 -40.20 9.06 -12.47
CA ASP A 523 -41.13 9.93 -13.20
C ASP A 523 -41.05 9.70 -14.72
N PRO A 524 -41.66 8.61 -15.23
CA PRO A 524 -41.73 8.34 -16.66
C PRO A 524 -42.80 9.19 -17.36
N THR A 525 -42.45 9.74 -18.53
CA THR A 525 -43.35 10.54 -19.39
C THR A 525 -44.61 9.79 -19.84
N ALA A 526 -44.56 8.46 -19.92
CA ALA A 526 -45.72 7.58 -20.10
C ALA A 526 -45.54 6.33 -19.23
N ALA A 527 -46.64 5.71 -18.78
CA ALA A 527 -46.55 4.53 -17.91
C ALA A 527 -45.86 3.36 -18.65
N ALA A 528 -44.72 2.91 -18.13
CA ALA A 528 -43.81 2.00 -18.82
C ALA A 528 -43.29 0.91 -17.88
N SER A 529 -43.05 -0.30 -18.41
CA SER A 529 -42.45 -1.39 -17.64
C SER A 529 -40.94 -1.43 -17.84
N PHE A 530 -40.17 -1.29 -16.77
CA PHE A 530 -38.71 -1.40 -16.81
C PHE A 530 -38.11 -1.76 -15.43
N PRO A 531 -36.93 -2.43 -15.38
CA PRO A 531 -36.24 -2.72 -14.12
C PRO A 531 -35.48 -1.50 -13.57
N VAL A 532 -35.66 -1.22 -12.29
CA VAL A 532 -34.76 -0.35 -11.50
C VAL A 532 -33.95 -1.24 -10.55
N LYS A 533 -32.63 -1.24 -10.71
CA LYS A 533 -31.64 -1.95 -9.88
C LYS A 533 -31.03 -1.02 -8.86
N LEU A 534 -31.19 -1.31 -7.58
CA LEU A 534 -30.59 -0.56 -6.46
C LEU A 534 -29.44 -1.37 -5.86
N ARG A 535 -28.21 -0.84 -5.81
CA ARG A 535 -27.11 -1.52 -5.10
C ARG A 535 -27.42 -1.57 -3.61
N ILE A 536 -27.32 -2.75 -3.00
CA ILE A 536 -27.18 -2.86 -1.55
C ILE A 536 -25.67 -2.97 -1.27
N PRO A 537 -25.07 -2.00 -0.57
CA PRO A 537 -23.63 -2.02 -0.33
C PRO A 537 -23.17 -3.25 0.46
N GLY A 538 -21.97 -3.76 0.19
CA GLY A 538 -21.40 -4.94 0.85
C GLY A 538 -20.96 -4.77 2.30
N TRP A 539 -21.07 -3.58 2.91
CA TRP A 539 -20.75 -3.38 4.33
C TRP A 539 -21.82 -3.98 5.25
N GLU A 540 -21.40 -4.72 6.30
CA GLU A 540 -22.24 -5.71 7.00
C GLU A 540 -23.65 -5.23 7.36
N THR A 541 -23.76 -4.04 7.95
CA THR A 541 -25.05 -3.54 8.46
C THR A 541 -26.05 -3.18 7.36
N ALA A 542 -25.61 -3.02 6.09
CA ALA A 542 -26.48 -2.84 4.94
C ALA A 542 -27.29 -4.10 4.62
N GLY A 543 -26.84 -5.31 4.98
CA GLY A 543 -27.60 -6.54 4.77
C GLY A 543 -28.98 -6.53 5.44
N ASN A 544 -29.17 -5.70 6.47
CA ASN A 544 -30.43 -5.49 7.16
C ASN A 544 -31.37 -4.46 6.49
N TYR A 545 -31.08 -4.06 5.24
CA TYR A 545 -31.84 -3.05 4.50
C TYR A 545 -33.36 -3.29 4.42
N THR A 546 -34.12 -2.22 4.18
CA THR A 546 -35.50 -2.32 3.71
C THR A 546 -35.72 -1.49 2.45
N VAL A 547 -36.44 -2.05 1.48
CA VAL A 547 -36.87 -1.34 0.26
C VAL A 547 -38.39 -1.43 0.17
N LYS A 548 -39.03 -0.30 -0.12
CA LYS A 548 -40.47 -0.20 -0.36
C LYS A 548 -40.75 0.61 -1.62
N VAL A 549 -41.84 0.30 -2.33
CA VAL A 549 -42.39 1.14 -3.40
C VAL A 549 -43.81 1.56 -3.02
N ASN A 550 -44.08 2.86 -2.99
CA ASN A 550 -45.34 3.46 -2.52
C ASN A 550 -45.76 2.93 -1.13
N GLY A 551 -44.79 2.70 -0.24
CA GLY A 551 -45.00 2.17 1.11
C GLY A 551 -45.17 0.65 1.23
N GLN A 552 -45.27 -0.09 0.12
CA GLN A 552 -45.33 -1.55 0.12
C GLN A 552 -43.92 -2.15 -0.01
N ASP A 553 -43.60 -3.17 0.78
CA ASP A 553 -42.31 -3.88 0.70
C ASP A 553 -42.13 -4.59 -0.65
N VAL A 554 -40.87 -4.73 -1.08
CA VAL A 554 -40.49 -5.51 -2.28
C VAL A 554 -39.79 -6.81 -1.91
N ASP A 555 -39.66 -7.70 -2.89
CA ASP A 555 -38.78 -8.87 -2.81
C ASP A 555 -37.33 -8.44 -2.51
N LYS A 556 -36.69 -9.14 -1.57
CA LYS A 556 -35.30 -8.90 -1.14
C LYS A 556 -34.28 -9.79 -1.88
N THR A 557 -34.68 -10.48 -2.95
CA THR A 557 -33.76 -11.26 -3.77
C THR A 557 -32.68 -10.37 -4.38
N LEU A 558 -31.43 -10.58 -3.96
CA LEU A 558 -30.25 -9.93 -4.51
C LEU A 558 -29.75 -10.67 -5.74
N ASP A 559 -29.52 -9.92 -6.81
CA ASP A 559 -28.80 -10.36 -8.01
C ASP A 559 -27.56 -9.48 -8.13
N LYS A 560 -26.37 -10.06 -7.90
CA LYS A 560 -25.07 -9.38 -8.01
C LYS A 560 -24.96 -8.08 -7.19
N GLY A 561 -25.39 -8.13 -5.93
CA GLY A 561 -25.45 -6.96 -5.05
C GLY A 561 -26.58 -5.96 -5.35
N TYR A 562 -27.46 -6.22 -6.33
CA TYR A 562 -28.60 -5.34 -6.66
C TYR A 562 -29.96 -5.95 -6.30
N VAL A 563 -30.82 -5.16 -5.64
CA VAL A 563 -32.27 -5.42 -5.60
C VAL A 563 -32.88 -4.97 -6.92
N THR A 564 -33.58 -5.86 -7.62
CA THR A 564 -34.16 -5.57 -8.94
C THR A 564 -35.67 -5.36 -8.87
N ILE A 565 -36.13 -4.11 -9.00
CA ILE A 565 -37.54 -3.74 -8.99
C ILE A 565 -38.04 -3.62 -10.44
N ASN A 566 -38.58 -4.71 -11.00
CA ASN A 566 -39.22 -4.70 -12.32
C ASN A 566 -40.74 -4.58 -12.20
N ARG A 567 -41.30 -3.47 -12.69
CA ARG A 567 -42.75 -3.18 -12.65
C ARG A 567 -43.13 -2.17 -13.73
N ILE A 568 -44.43 -1.98 -13.93
CA ILE A 568 -44.96 -0.77 -14.59
C ILE A 568 -44.80 0.41 -13.61
N TRP A 569 -44.04 1.41 -14.03
CA TRP A 569 -43.85 2.67 -13.31
C TRP A 569 -44.80 3.74 -13.84
N LYS A 570 -45.19 4.67 -12.96
CA LYS A 570 -46.01 5.85 -13.26
C LYS A 570 -45.39 7.08 -12.61
N ALA A 571 -45.62 8.27 -13.17
CA ALA A 571 -45.19 9.52 -12.54
C ALA A 571 -45.68 9.63 -11.09
N GLY A 572 -44.78 10.03 -10.19
CA GLY A 572 -44.99 10.02 -8.74
C GLY A 572 -44.81 8.67 -8.04
N ASP A 573 -44.44 7.57 -8.73
CA ASP A 573 -44.05 6.32 -8.05
C ASP A 573 -42.77 6.56 -7.24
N LYS A 574 -42.86 6.28 -5.93
CA LYS A 574 -41.79 6.54 -4.95
C LYS A 574 -41.17 5.24 -4.47
N VAL A 575 -39.86 5.10 -4.63
CA VAL A 575 -39.06 4.07 -3.96
C VAL A 575 -38.44 4.66 -2.69
N THR A 576 -38.44 3.90 -1.60
CA THR A 576 -37.69 4.25 -0.39
C THR A 576 -36.80 3.08 0.01
N LEU A 577 -35.50 3.31 0.06
CA LEU A 577 -34.48 2.41 0.59
C LEU A 577 -34.02 2.96 1.94
N ASN A 578 -33.90 2.08 2.95
CA ASN A 578 -33.23 2.36 4.21
C ASN A 578 -32.07 1.37 4.40
N LEU A 579 -30.87 1.89 4.63
CA LEU A 579 -29.64 1.18 4.93
C LEU A 579 -29.23 1.45 6.39
N PRO A 580 -29.17 0.44 7.29
CA PRO A 580 -28.82 0.65 8.71
C PRO A 580 -27.38 1.14 8.93
N MET A 581 -27.24 2.42 9.27
CA MET A 581 -25.96 3.12 9.49
C MET A 581 -25.41 2.95 10.91
N ASP A 582 -25.35 1.71 11.39
CA ASP A 582 -24.72 1.35 12.66
C ASP A 582 -23.18 1.36 12.54
N ILE A 583 -22.49 1.47 13.68
CA ILE A 583 -21.02 1.55 13.73
C ILE A 583 -20.44 0.13 13.70
N GLN A 584 -19.61 -0.14 12.69
CA GLN A 584 -18.89 -1.40 12.50
C GLN A 584 -17.46 -1.29 13.06
N ARG A 585 -16.98 -2.37 13.68
CA ARG A 585 -15.58 -2.57 14.07
C ARG A 585 -14.93 -3.53 13.07
N ILE A 586 -14.36 -2.97 12.01
CA ILE A 586 -13.71 -3.72 10.93
C ILE A 586 -12.41 -4.34 11.46
N LYS A 587 -12.10 -5.56 11.00
CA LYS A 587 -10.85 -6.29 11.28
C LYS A 587 -10.16 -6.65 9.98
N ALA A 588 -8.84 -6.60 9.99
CA ALA A 588 -8.05 -7.16 8.90
C ALA A 588 -8.06 -8.70 8.95
N ASP A 589 -7.64 -9.33 7.85
CA ASP A 589 -7.29 -10.75 7.86
C ASP A 589 -6.09 -10.99 8.80
N SER A 590 -6.03 -12.12 9.49
CA SER A 590 -4.95 -12.41 10.46
C SER A 590 -3.56 -12.56 9.81
N ARG A 591 -3.46 -12.57 8.48
CA ARG A 591 -2.18 -12.47 7.75
C ARG A 591 -1.63 -11.04 7.73
N VAL A 592 -2.46 -10.02 7.95
CA VAL A 592 -2.05 -8.62 8.08
C VAL A 592 -1.53 -8.37 9.51
N ALA A 593 -0.31 -8.85 9.77
CA ALA A 593 0.25 -8.94 11.12
C ALA A 593 0.41 -7.60 11.86
N VAL A 594 0.36 -6.45 11.18
CA VAL A 594 0.41 -5.12 11.79
C VAL A 594 -0.94 -4.68 12.40
N ASP A 595 -2.04 -5.30 11.97
CA ASP A 595 -3.41 -5.04 12.43
C ASP A 595 -3.93 -6.10 13.40
N GLU A 596 -3.09 -7.04 13.84
CA GLU A 596 -3.44 -7.98 14.90
C GLU A 596 -3.74 -7.22 16.22
N GLY A 597 -4.87 -7.56 16.86
CA GLY A 597 -5.34 -6.85 18.05
C GLY A 597 -5.89 -5.44 17.78
N ARG A 598 -6.06 -5.03 16.52
CA ARG A 598 -6.63 -3.73 16.13
C ARG A 598 -8.03 -3.84 15.51
N VAL A 599 -8.72 -2.71 15.45
CA VAL A 599 -9.94 -2.48 14.66
C VAL A 599 -9.89 -1.12 13.97
N ALA A 600 -10.50 -1.02 12.79
CA ALA A 600 -10.86 0.25 12.18
C ALA A 600 -12.37 0.49 12.40
N PHE A 601 -12.77 1.75 12.64
CA PHE A 601 -14.19 2.09 12.72
C PHE A 601 -14.72 2.46 11.33
N GLN A 602 -15.86 1.88 10.94
CA GLN A 602 -16.58 2.24 9.72
C GLN A 602 -18.04 2.52 10.05
N ARG A 603 -18.66 3.50 9.37
CA ARG A 603 -20.10 3.74 9.43
C ARG A 603 -20.61 4.09 8.04
N GLY A 604 -21.40 3.19 7.45
CA GLY A 604 -21.74 3.27 6.03
C GLY A 604 -20.47 3.18 5.16
N PRO A 605 -20.30 4.08 4.16
CA PRO A 605 -19.12 4.08 3.29
C PRO A 605 -17.88 4.73 3.93
N LEU A 606 -18.04 5.42 5.07
CA LEU A 606 -16.97 6.20 5.71
C LEU A 606 -16.17 5.35 6.69
N VAL A 607 -14.87 5.25 6.44
CA VAL A 607 -13.85 4.86 7.42
C VAL A 607 -13.57 6.06 8.33
N TYR A 608 -13.24 5.79 9.59
CA TYR A 608 -12.96 6.80 10.60
C TYR A 608 -11.53 6.66 11.15
N CYS A 609 -10.96 7.79 11.56
CA CYS A 609 -9.71 7.87 12.31
C CYS A 609 -9.92 8.64 13.62
N LEU A 610 -9.05 8.42 14.59
CA LEU A 610 -8.83 9.37 15.67
C LEU A 610 -7.74 10.33 15.20
N GLU A 611 -7.91 11.63 15.47
CA GLU A 611 -6.89 12.67 15.27
C GLU A 611 -6.66 13.38 16.61
N GLY A 612 -5.41 13.68 16.95
CA GLY A 612 -5.04 14.22 18.27
C GLY A 612 -5.79 15.51 18.62
N THR A 613 -6.15 16.32 17.62
CA THR A 613 -6.84 17.61 17.79
C THR A 613 -8.21 17.45 18.46
N GLU A 614 -9.04 16.52 17.98
CA GLU A 614 -10.33 16.16 18.58
C GLU A 614 -10.18 15.31 19.87
N ASN A 615 -8.95 14.96 20.25
CA ASN A 615 -8.61 14.06 21.36
C ASN A 615 -7.62 14.73 22.35
N ASN A 616 -7.83 16.02 22.63
CA ASN A 616 -7.09 16.82 23.63
C ASN A 616 -5.57 16.98 23.37
N ASN A 617 -5.13 16.78 22.13
CA ASN A 617 -3.73 16.70 21.69
C ASN A 617 -2.91 15.62 22.42
N ILE A 618 -3.57 14.55 22.89
CA ILE A 618 -2.91 13.33 23.34
C ILE A 618 -2.52 12.51 22.12
N ASP A 619 -1.39 11.79 22.17
CA ASP A 619 -0.98 10.89 21.10
C ASP A 619 -1.92 9.67 20.98
N VAL A 620 -2.84 9.73 20.01
CA VAL A 620 -3.92 8.75 19.80
C VAL A 620 -3.40 7.36 19.39
N ASN A 621 -2.13 7.23 18.97
CA ASN A 621 -1.50 5.94 18.70
C ASN A 621 -1.45 5.04 19.96
N ASN A 622 -1.52 5.63 21.16
CA ASN A 622 -1.49 4.93 22.44
C ASN A 622 -2.89 4.61 22.99
N TYR A 623 -3.97 4.83 22.22
CA TYR A 623 -5.34 4.59 22.67
C TYR A 623 -5.72 3.11 22.51
N VAL A 624 -6.18 2.50 23.61
CA VAL A 624 -6.82 1.17 23.60
C VAL A 624 -8.33 1.33 23.81
N ILE A 625 -9.12 0.92 22.82
CA ILE A 625 -10.58 1.07 22.79
C ILE A 625 -11.21 -0.32 22.84
N LYS A 626 -11.31 -0.85 24.07
CA LYS A 626 -11.70 -2.23 24.36
C LYS A 626 -13.02 -2.63 23.66
N LYS A 627 -13.13 -3.92 23.34
CA LYS A 627 -14.27 -4.54 22.59
C LYS A 627 -15.64 -4.24 23.18
N ASP A 628 -15.73 -4.12 24.50
CA ASP A 628 -16.94 -3.84 25.28
C ASP A 628 -17.30 -2.35 25.37
N VAL A 629 -16.43 -1.44 24.94
CA VAL A 629 -16.75 -0.01 24.85
C VAL A 629 -17.88 0.20 23.83
N LYS A 630 -19.04 0.59 24.35
CA LYS A 630 -20.20 1.00 23.55
C LYS A 630 -19.88 2.29 22.81
N LEU A 631 -19.93 2.22 21.48
CA LEU A 631 -19.77 3.36 20.60
C LEU A 631 -21.11 4.07 20.36
N THR A 632 -21.05 5.37 20.10
CA THR A 632 -22.20 6.20 19.67
C THR A 632 -21.78 7.13 18.53
N SER A 633 -22.74 7.59 17.72
CA SER A 633 -22.48 8.53 16.61
C SER A 633 -23.32 9.80 16.75
N GLU A 634 -22.73 10.96 16.48
CA GLU A 634 -23.37 12.28 16.60
C GLU A 634 -23.06 13.13 15.37
N TYR A 635 -24.05 13.81 14.78
CA TYR A 635 -23.78 14.80 13.72
C TYR A 635 -23.38 16.15 14.32
N LYS A 636 -22.24 16.68 13.88
CA LYS A 636 -21.66 17.96 14.30
C LYS A 636 -21.64 18.92 13.09
N PRO A 637 -22.62 19.83 12.96
CA PRO A 637 -22.68 20.77 11.84
C PRO A 637 -21.50 21.75 11.84
N ASP A 638 -21.05 22.19 13.02
CA ASP A 638 -20.01 23.22 13.18
C ASP A 638 -18.57 22.68 13.17
N LEU A 639 -18.39 21.36 13.04
CA LEU A 639 -17.09 20.70 12.98
C LEU A 639 -16.80 20.25 11.54
N LEU A 640 -15.62 20.59 11.02
CA LEU A 640 -15.08 20.05 9.74
C LEU A 640 -16.08 20.11 8.57
N ASN A 641 -16.76 21.26 8.43
CA ASN A 641 -17.81 21.54 7.44
C ASN A 641 -19.04 20.61 7.50
N GLY A 642 -19.32 20.03 8.66
CA GLY A 642 -20.49 19.17 8.92
C GLY A 642 -20.16 17.70 8.79
N VAL A 643 -19.90 17.03 9.93
CA VAL A 643 -19.54 15.60 9.97
C VAL A 643 -20.32 14.82 11.03
N THR A 644 -20.68 13.56 10.74
CA THR A 644 -20.96 12.59 11.80
C THR A 644 -19.64 12.14 12.42
N VAL A 645 -19.49 12.31 13.74
CA VAL A 645 -18.38 11.77 14.54
C VAL A 645 -18.79 10.47 15.24
N ILE A 646 -17.81 9.62 15.56
CA ILE A 646 -17.96 8.46 16.45
C ILE A 646 -17.35 8.79 17.82
N LYS A 647 -17.99 8.33 18.90
CA LYS A 647 -17.58 8.60 20.28
C LYS A 647 -17.64 7.36 21.16
N GLY A 648 -16.76 7.32 22.16
CA GLY A 648 -16.70 6.33 23.22
C GLY A 648 -15.60 6.68 24.22
N THR A 649 -15.19 5.72 25.04
CA THR A 649 -14.03 5.87 25.94
C THR A 649 -12.83 5.07 25.46
N ALA A 650 -11.64 5.60 25.69
CA ALA A 650 -10.36 4.95 25.43
C ALA A 650 -9.56 4.83 26.73
N GLN A 651 -8.67 3.85 26.81
CA GLN A 651 -7.56 3.88 27.76
C GLN A 651 -6.37 4.52 27.08
N ALA A 652 -5.91 5.66 27.61
CA ALA A 652 -4.77 6.42 27.10
C ALA A 652 -3.61 6.38 28.10
N GLY A 653 -2.38 6.35 27.60
CA GLY A 653 -1.17 6.23 28.42
C GLY A 653 -0.39 4.96 28.10
N LYS A 654 0.39 4.48 29.08
CA LYS A 654 1.20 3.26 28.95
C LYS A 654 0.54 2.10 29.71
N PRO A 655 0.79 0.84 29.33
CA PRO A 655 0.50 -0.32 30.16
C PRO A 655 0.91 -0.09 31.63
N ASN A 656 -0.02 -0.38 32.55
CA ASN A 656 0.01 -0.11 34.00
C ASN A 656 -0.14 1.36 34.47
N ASP A 657 -0.22 2.37 33.59
CA ASP A 657 -0.67 3.75 33.89
C ASP A 657 -1.72 4.23 32.87
N TYR A 658 -2.65 3.33 32.52
CA TYR A 658 -3.76 3.64 31.65
C TYR A 658 -4.80 4.51 32.37
N LYS A 659 -5.15 5.63 31.73
CA LYS A 659 -6.19 6.56 32.20
C LYS A 659 -7.34 6.54 31.22
N THR A 660 -8.55 6.34 31.73
CA THR A 660 -9.76 6.40 30.91
C THR A 660 -10.01 7.84 30.48
N THR A 661 -10.21 8.05 29.19
CA THR A 661 -10.52 9.35 28.58
C THR A 661 -11.62 9.18 27.54
N ASP A 662 -12.36 10.25 27.25
CA ASP A 662 -13.30 10.25 26.12
C ASP A 662 -12.52 10.42 24.82
N PHE A 663 -12.96 9.73 23.76
CA PHE A 663 -12.41 9.90 22.41
C PHE A 663 -13.48 10.37 21.43
N THR A 664 -13.04 11.13 20.42
CA THR A 664 -13.85 11.50 19.25
C THR A 664 -13.09 11.07 18.00
N ALA A 665 -13.71 10.21 17.19
CA ALA A 665 -13.22 9.81 15.89
C ALA A 665 -13.98 10.53 14.77
N ILE A 666 -13.26 11.00 13.77
CA ILE A 666 -13.76 11.76 12.61
C ILE A 666 -13.67 10.90 11.33
N PRO A 667 -14.46 11.19 10.28
CA PRO A 667 -14.30 10.51 8.99
C PRO A 667 -12.87 10.69 8.45
N TYR A 668 -12.26 9.64 7.91
CA TYR A 668 -10.84 9.63 7.52
C TYR A 668 -10.47 10.73 6.53
N TYR A 669 -11.34 11.08 5.57
CA TYR A 669 -11.07 12.18 4.64
C TYR A 669 -10.86 13.54 5.35
N ALA A 670 -11.43 13.71 6.55
CA ALA A 670 -11.52 14.99 7.25
C ALA A 670 -10.29 15.31 8.11
N TRP A 671 -9.35 14.37 8.28
CA TRP A 671 -8.14 14.58 9.07
C TRP A 671 -7.22 15.67 8.50
N ASN A 672 -6.25 16.13 9.29
CA ASN A 672 -5.17 17.04 8.90
C ASN A 672 -5.66 18.36 8.29
N ASN A 673 -6.79 18.86 8.79
CA ASN A 673 -7.37 20.17 8.45
C ASN A 673 -6.99 21.26 9.48
N VAL A 674 -6.08 20.94 10.41
CA VAL A 674 -5.46 21.90 11.31
C VAL A 674 -4.46 22.81 10.59
N LYS A 675 -4.36 24.05 11.06
CA LYS A 675 -3.62 25.12 10.40
C LYS A 675 -2.13 25.16 10.76
N ASP A 676 -1.82 24.87 12.02
CA ASP A 676 -0.51 25.02 12.64
C ASP A 676 -0.29 23.90 13.67
N GLY A 677 0.89 23.26 13.66
CA GLY A 677 1.24 22.15 14.55
C GLY A 677 0.75 20.78 14.06
N GLY A 678 1.68 19.92 13.68
CA GLY A 678 1.38 18.53 13.29
C GLY A 678 0.81 17.72 14.45
N THR A 679 -0.10 16.79 14.14
CA THR A 679 -0.88 16.04 15.14
C THR A 679 -0.83 14.53 14.90
N SER A 680 -1.13 13.74 15.92
CA SER A 680 -1.21 12.28 15.78
C SER A 680 -2.51 11.87 15.08
N MET A 681 -2.48 10.79 14.29
CA MET A 681 -3.68 10.22 13.67
C MET A 681 -3.55 8.70 13.58
N VAL A 682 -4.64 7.97 13.82
CA VAL A 682 -4.69 6.52 13.65
C VAL A 682 -6.07 6.04 13.17
N VAL A 683 -6.08 5.16 12.17
CA VAL A 683 -7.27 4.43 11.69
C VAL A 683 -7.45 3.11 12.46
N TRP A 684 -6.38 2.33 12.60
CA TRP A 684 -6.39 1.02 13.28
C TRP A 684 -6.05 1.15 14.76
N VAL A 685 -7.08 1.33 15.59
CA VAL A 685 -6.95 1.43 17.06
C VAL A 685 -6.87 0.06 17.72
N MET A 686 -6.13 -0.04 18.82
CA MET A 686 -6.01 -1.28 19.60
C MET A 686 -7.36 -1.66 20.25
N ASP A 687 -7.86 -2.87 19.99
CA ASP A 687 -9.10 -3.41 20.58
C ASP A 687 -8.85 -4.31 21.82
N THR A 688 -7.57 -4.58 22.11
CA THR A 688 -7.04 -5.22 23.32
C THR A 688 -5.84 -4.44 23.86
N GLU A 689 -5.61 -4.50 25.17
CA GLU A 689 -4.36 -3.99 25.75
C GLU A 689 -3.18 -4.86 25.29
N PRO A 690 -2.05 -4.27 24.84
CA PRO A 690 -0.86 -5.04 24.52
C PRO A 690 -0.26 -5.68 25.78
N PRO A 691 0.42 -6.83 25.67
CA PRO A 691 1.03 -7.50 26.82
C PRO A 691 2.07 -6.60 27.50
N TYR A 692 2.02 -6.52 28.84
CA TYR A 692 2.96 -5.69 29.60
C TYR A 692 4.40 -6.23 29.52
N VAL A 693 5.27 -5.48 28.84
CA VAL A 693 6.73 -5.70 28.86
C VAL A 693 7.35 -4.78 29.90
N ALA A 694 8.02 -5.35 30.90
CA ALA A 694 8.64 -4.58 31.98
C ALA A 694 9.76 -3.66 31.43
N PRO A 695 9.76 -2.35 31.74
CA PRO A 695 10.78 -1.42 31.23
C PRO A 695 12.22 -1.79 31.65
N THR A 696 13.05 -2.09 30.66
CA THR A 696 14.53 -2.26 30.74
C THR A 696 15.24 -0.95 31.03
N ILE A 697 16.54 -1.00 31.36
CA ILE A 697 17.36 0.22 31.53
C ILE A 697 17.56 1.01 30.24
N ALA A 698 17.64 0.33 29.09
CA ALA A 698 17.69 0.99 27.78
C ALA A 698 16.42 1.81 27.54
N SER A 699 15.24 1.24 27.77
CA SER A 699 13.93 1.92 27.59
C SER A 699 13.67 3.12 28.50
N LYS A 700 14.46 3.28 29.57
CA LYS A 700 14.41 4.43 30.49
C LYS A 700 15.44 5.51 30.13
N ALA A 701 16.41 5.18 29.30
CA ALA A 701 17.48 6.09 28.93
C ALA A 701 16.98 7.17 27.96
N LYS A 702 17.59 8.36 28.05
CA LYS A 702 17.47 9.38 27.00
C LYS A 702 18.45 9.05 25.87
N ALA A 703 17.94 8.83 24.67
CA ALA A 703 18.75 8.63 23.48
C ALA A 703 19.34 9.95 22.95
N SER A 704 20.52 9.87 22.33
CA SER A 704 21.15 10.91 21.52
C SER A 704 22.02 10.29 20.41
N THR A 705 22.34 11.04 19.36
CA THR A 705 23.12 10.56 18.21
C THR A 705 23.98 11.67 17.61
N SER A 706 25.00 11.30 16.81
CA SER A 706 25.66 12.23 15.87
C SER A 706 24.73 12.71 14.76
N TYR A 707 23.86 11.84 14.26
CA TYR A 707 22.92 12.13 13.18
C TYR A 707 21.81 11.07 13.10
N CYS A 708 20.59 11.49 12.74
CA CYS A 708 19.49 10.61 12.32
C CYS A 708 18.86 11.23 11.07
N SER A 709 18.49 10.40 10.09
CA SER A 709 17.78 10.85 8.88
C SER A 709 16.42 11.43 9.29
N SER A 710 15.89 12.43 8.58
CA SER A 710 14.66 13.14 9.01
C SER A 710 13.36 12.33 8.87
N TRP A 711 13.43 11.12 8.31
CA TRP A 711 12.37 10.12 8.21
C TRP A 711 12.65 8.84 9.02
N GLU A 712 13.77 8.81 9.75
CA GLU A 712 14.13 7.70 10.65
C GLU A 712 14.09 8.18 12.10
N HIS A 713 14.00 7.24 13.04
CA HIS A 713 13.54 7.49 14.40
C HIS A 713 14.60 7.13 15.45
N LEU A 714 15.10 8.14 16.18
CA LEU A 714 16.10 7.93 17.23
C LEU A 714 15.57 7.11 18.42
N ASP A 715 14.28 7.21 18.71
CA ASP A 715 13.58 6.46 19.77
C ASP A 715 13.37 4.98 19.44
N ALA A 716 13.59 4.57 18.18
CA ALA A 716 13.58 3.16 17.79
C ALA A 716 14.51 2.30 18.64
N ILE A 717 15.74 2.79 18.86
CA ILE A 717 16.83 1.99 19.46
C ILE A 717 16.53 1.49 20.87
N ASN A 718 15.57 2.09 21.59
CA ASN A 718 15.15 1.66 22.93
C ASN A 718 13.63 1.52 23.15
N ASN A 719 12.83 1.45 22.08
CA ASN A 719 11.37 1.33 22.18
C ASN A 719 10.87 -0.03 22.74
N GLN A 720 11.75 -1.03 22.89
CA GLN A 720 11.44 -2.41 23.27
C GLN A 720 10.56 -3.20 22.28
N CYS A 721 10.48 -2.80 21.00
CA CYS A 721 10.02 -3.70 19.94
C CYS A 721 11.01 -4.87 19.79
N GLU A 722 10.50 -6.07 19.48
CA GLU A 722 11.33 -7.23 19.17
C GLU A 722 11.33 -7.44 17.65
N PRO A 723 12.47 -7.28 16.95
CA PRO A 723 12.50 -7.33 15.49
C PRO A 723 12.28 -8.74 14.94
N LYS A 724 11.57 -8.84 13.82
CA LYS A 724 11.36 -10.10 13.09
C LYS A 724 12.60 -10.53 12.31
N ASP A 725 13.18 -9.58 11.58
CA ASP A 725 14.31 -9.72 10.66
C ASP A 725 15.03 -8.36 10.54
N SER A 726 16.16 -8.30 9.83
CA SER A 726 16.93 -7.05 9.68
C SER A 726 16.32 -6.03 8.71
N HIS A 727 15.21 -6.34 8.03
CA HIS A 727 14.47 -5.44 7.14
C HIS A 727 13.17 -4.91 7.80
N ASP A 728 12.88 -5.30 9.05
CA ASP A 728 11.60 -5.10 9.72
C ASP A 728 11.26 -3.61 9.99
N ARG A 729 10.55 -3.00 9.03
CA ARG A 729 9.90 -1.68 9.17
C ARG A 729 8.45 -1.76 9.70
N SER A 730 8.05 -2.83 10.41
CA SER A 730 6.76 -2.85 11.12
C SER A 730 6.75 -2.00 12.40
N ASN A 731 7.92 -1.50 12.81
CA ASN A 731 8.11 -0.48 13.84
C ASN A 731 9.04 0.63 13.31
N ASN A 732 9.14 1.73 14.06
CA ASN A 732 10.18 2.75 13.88
C ASN A 732 11.58 2.10 13.90
N VAL A 733 12.46 2.49 12.99
CA VAL A 733 13.89 2.12 12.97
C VAL A 733 14.78 3.36 13.03
N TYR A 734 16.03 3.21 13.50
CA TYR A 734 17.04 4.26 13.44
C TYR A 734 17.92 4.07 12.19
N GLY A 735 18.20 5.16 11.49
CA GLY A 735 19.09 5.18 10.33
C GLY A 735 19.74 6.55 10.15
N ASN A 736 20.98 6.57 9.66
CA ASN A 736 21.82 7.78 9.61
C ASN A 736 22.15 8.27 8.18
N TRP A 737 21.33 7.94 7.17
CA TRP A 737 21.48 8.39 5.79
C TRP A 737 21.40 9.93 5.65
N ASP A 738 22.32 10.62 4.99
CA ASP A 738 23.38 10.19 4.06
C ASP A 738 24.80 10.13 4.68
N LYS A 739 24.92 9.78 5.97
CA LYS A 739 26.20 9.92 6.71
C LYS A 739 27.03 8.63 6.71
N HIS A 740 27.93 8.56 5.72
CA HIS A 740 29.06 7.61 5.67
C HIS A 740 30.02 7.76 6.88
N GLY A 741 31.03 6.90 6.96
CA GLY A 741 32.08 6.96 7.97
C GLY A 741 31.66 6.47 9.35
N LYS A 742 32.20 7.12 10.39
CA LYS A 742 31.92 6.79 11.81
C LYS A 742 30.80 7.67 12.35
N GLN A 743 29.70 7.05 12.77
CA GLN A 743 28.60 7.68 13.51
C GLN A 743 28.53 7.12 14.95
N TRP A 744 27.69 7.71 15.81
CA TRP A 744 27.46 7.19 17.16
C TRP A 744 26.03 7.40 17.63
N VAL A 745 25.50 6.45 18.40
CA VAL A 745 24.30 6.61 19.25
C VAL A 745 24.68 6.44 20.72
N GLN A 746 23.91 7.04 21.62
CA GLN A 746 24.25 7.14 23.04
C GLN A 746 23.00 7.12 23.91
N TYR A 747 23.11 6.43 25.05
CA TYR A 747 22.20 6.50 26.18
C TYR A 747 22.77 7.38 27.28
N ASP A 748 21.95 8.33 27.74
CA ASP A 748 22.08 9.02 29.02
C ASP A 748 21.06 8.41 30.01
N PHE A 749 21.54 7.75 31.06
CA PHE A 749 20.70 7.11 32.07
C PHE A 749 20.25 8.09 33.17
N ASP A 750 19.12 7.79 33.83
CA ASP A 750 18.58 8.58 34.94
C ASP A 750 19.46 8.54 36.20
N LYS A 751 20.23 7.45 36.36
CA LYS A 751 21.19 7.20 37.43
C LYS A 751 22.34 6.34 36.91
N ALA A 752 23.33 6.06 37.76
CA ALA A 752 24.36 5.08 37.42
C ALA A 752 23.78 3.65 37.46
N TYR A 753 24.02 2.88 36.40
CA TYR A 753 23.72 1.45 36.32
C TYR A 753 25.00 0.65 36.21
N THR A 754 24.99 -0.56 36.77
CA THR A 754 26.08 -1.53 36.65
C THR A 754 25.69 -2.55 35.58
N ILE A 755 26.51 -2.68 34.54
CA ILE A 755 26.19 -3.38 33.29
C ILE A 755 27.35 -4.29 32.85
N SER A 756 27.05 -5.41 32.20
CA SER A 756 28.06 -6.40 31.75
C SER A 756 27.84 -6.99 30.36
N SER A 757 26.71 -6.70 29.69
CA SER A 757 26.56 -6.99 28.26
C SER A 757 25.58 -6.03 27.58
N SER A 758 25.60 -6.02 26.25
CA SER A 758 24.72 -5.21 25.41
C SER A 758 24.52 -5.91 24.06
N ASP A 759 23.31 -5.80 23.51
CA ASP A 759 22.90 -6.47 22.28
C ASP A 759 22.41 -5.46 21.24
N VAL A 760 22.87 -5.57 19.99
CA VAL A 760 22.40 -4.70 18.89
C VAL A 760 21.75 -5.54 17.79
N TYR A 761 20.57 -5.13 17.34
CA TYR A 761 19.91 -5.67 16.17
C TYR A 761 20.01 -4.65 15.03
N TRP A 762 20.71 -5.01 13.96
CA TRP A 762 21.02 -4.12 12.85
C TRP A 762 19.86 -4.01 11.85
N PHE A 763 19.67 -2.82 11.31
CA PHE A 763 18.71 -2.55 10.23
C PHE A 763 19.45 -2.42 8.88
N THR A 764 18.87 -2.98 7.83
CA THR A 764 19.27 -2.80 6.42
C THR A 764 18.04 -2.59 5.54
N ASP A 765 18.15 -1.75 4.52
CA ASP A 765 17.16 -1.66 3.42
C ASP A 765 17.72 -2.19 2.09
N ASP A 766 18.90 -2.81 2.13
CA ASP A 766 19.72 -3.27 1.01
C ASP A 766 20.09 -2.19 -0.03
N GLY A 767 19.69 -0.94 0.20
CA GLY A 767 20.03 0.23 -0.59
C GLY A 767 20.96 1.16 0.17
N GLY A 768 20.42 2.26 0.67
CA GLY A 768 21.19 3.33 1.32
C GLY A 768 21.65 2.99 2.73
N ILE A 769 20.95 2.09 3.42
CA ILE A 769 21.29 1.65 4.78
C ILE A 769 21.68 0.18 4.73
N GLN A 770 22.93 -0.10 5.11
CA GLN A 770 23.58 -1.41 5.07
C GLN A 770 24.04 -1.82 6.48
N LEU A 771 24.20 -3.13 6.68
CA LEU A 771 24.84 -3.69 7.88
C LEU A 771 26.22 -3.06 8.09
N PRO A 772 26.58 -2.64 9.32
CA PRO A 772 27.79 -1.86 9.55
C PRO A 772 29.06 -2.69 9.32
N SER A 773 30.13 -2.05 8.85
CA SER A 773 31.42 -2.74 8.66
C SER A 773 32.09 -3.14 9.98
N LYS A 774 31.78 -2.42 11.07
CA LYS A 774 32.17 -2.72 12.47
C LYS A 774 31.47 -1.76 13.44
N TRP A 775 31.53 -2.10 14.72
CA TRP A 775 31.16 -1.20 15.82
C TRP A 775 32.11 -1.35 17.00
N ASN A 776 32.01 -0.43 17.98
CA ASN A 776 32.54 -0.65 19.32
C ASN A 776 31.64 0.00 20.39
N LEU A 777 31.81 -0.42 21.64
CA LEU A 777 31.01 0.05 22.77
C LEU A 777 31.89 0.83 23.77
N GLN A 778 31.40 1.97 24.21
CA GLN A 778 32.09 2.88 25.12
C GLN A 778 31.21 3.24 26.32
N TYR A 779 31.79 3.26 27.52
CA TYR A 779 31.15 3.78 28.72
C TYR A 779 31.76 5.13 29.11
N PHE A 780 30.97 5.99 29.78
CA PHE A 780 31.49 7.22 30.34
C PHE A 780 32.02 6.97 31.76
N ASP A 781 33.33 7.17 31.96
CA ASP A 781 33.95 7.13 33.28
C ASP A 781 33.80 8.51 33.94
N ALA A 782 32.93 8.58 34.95
CA ALA A 782 32.67 9.81 35.69
C ALA A 782 33.86 10.28 36.54
N ALA A 783 34.80 9.38 36.92
CA ALA A 783 35.97 9.74 37.71
C ALA A 783 37.06 10.41 36.86
N THR A 784 37.19 10.04 35.58
CA THR A 784 38.09 10.72 34.63
C THR A 784 37.39 11.71 33.71
N SER A 785 36.06 11.77 33.71
CA SER A 785 35.22 12.54 32.77
C SER A 785 35.53 12.24 31.30
N THR A 786 35.86 10.99 30.98
CA THR A 786 36.21 10.54 29.62
C THR A 786 35.41 9.32 29.18
N TRP A 787 35.26 9.17 27.86
CA TRP A 787 34.79 7.92 27.26
C TRP A 787 35.92 6.89 27.23
N LYS A 788 35.61 5.66 27.61
CA LYS A 788 36.51 4.50 27.56
C LYS A 788 35.82 3.36 26.81
N ASP A 789 36.56 2.65 25.96
CA ASP A 789 36.09 1.41 25.38
C ASP A 789 35.85 0.37 26.49
N VAL A 790 34.85 -0.50 26.33
CA VAL A 790 34.63 -1.60 27.29
C VAL A 790 35.77 -2.62 27.21
N GLU A 791 36.14 -3.22 28.35
CA GLU A 791 37.20 -4.22 28.44
C GLU A 791 36.64 -5.65 28.36
N PRO A 792 37.39 -6.65 27.84
CA PRO A 792 36.95 -8.05 27.86
C PRO A 792 36.83 -8.58 29.30
N VAL A 793 35.89 -9.51 29.53
CA VAL A 793 35.57 -10.06 30.87
C VAL A 793 36.81 -10.59 31.61
N ASN A 794 37.71 -11.26 30.89
CA ASN A 794 39.04 -11.68 31.35
C ASN A 794 39.96 -11.95 30.15
N GLN A 795 41.23 -12.29 30.40
CA GLN A 795 42.26 -12.50 29.36
C GLN A 795 41.98 -13.63 28.35
N TYR A 796 40.98 -14.48 28.58
CA TYR A 796 40.56 -15.56 27.68
C TYR A 796 39.30 -15.21 26.86
N HIS A 797 38.60 -14.13 27.21
CA HIS A 797 37.44 -13.65 26.47
C HIS A 797 37.88 -12.57 25.49
N GLN A 798 37.34 -12.60 24.27
CA GLN A 798 37.46 -11.52 23.29
C GLN A 798 36.11 -10.84 23.13
N LEU A 799 36.13 -9.51 23.01
CA LEU A 799 34.93 -8.71 22.76
C LEU A 799 34.36 -9.08 21.37
N LYS A 800 33.09 -9.47 21.33
CA LYS A 800 32.38 -9.80 20.09
C LYS A 800 31.57 -8.61 19.63
N TYR A 801 31.94 -8.06 18.47
CA TYR A 801 31.24 -6.97 17.81
C TYR A 801 30.62 -7.50 16.50
N GLY A 802 29.59 -8.35 16.64
CA GLY A 802 28.90 -8.98 15.51
C GLY A 802 28.14 -7.98 14.65
N VAL A 803 28.12 -8.20 13.34
CA VAL A 803 27.44 -7.37 12.32
C VAL A 803 26.48 -8.20 11.47
N GLU A 804 26.00 -9.29 12.04
CA GLU A 804 25.21 -10.31 11.36
C GLU A 804 23.72 -9.90 11.33
N PRO A 805 23.00 -10.13 10.22
CA PRO A 805 21.57 -9.82 10.13
C PRO A 805 20.70 -10.80 10.92
N ASP A 806 19.42 -10.46 11.05
CA ASP A 806 18.33 -11.34 11.51
C ASP A 806 18.48 -11.87 12.94
N LYS A 807 19.35 -11.24 13.75
CA LYS A 807 19.55 -11.54 15.16
C LYS A 807 20.16 -10.40 15.96
N TYR A 808 20.05 -10.53 17.28
CA TYR A 808 20.84 -9.76 18.23
C TYR A 808 22.33 -10.13 18.17
N ASN A 809 23.18 -9.11 18.09
CA ASN A 809 24.62 -9.21 18.11
C ASN A 809 25.13 -8.81 19.51
N THR A 810 25.34 -9.80 20.37
CA THR A 810 25.73 -9.63 21.79
C THR A 810 27.22 -9.32 21.94
N CYS A 811 27.53 -8.26 22.70
CA CYS A 811 28.85 -7.99 23.25
C CYS A 811 28.84 -8.15 24.78
N GLU A 812 29.57 -9.14 25.30
CA GLU A 812 29.82 -9.33 26.74
C GLU A 812 31.14 -8.66 27.14
N PHE A 813 31.15 -7.95 28.27
CA PHE A 813 32.30 -7.17 28.72
C PHE A 813 32.44 -7.18 30.24
N LYS A 814 33.64 -6.88 30.72
CA LYS A 814 33.95 -6.69 32.14
C LYS A 814 33.03 -5.63 32.73
N THR A 815 32.37 -5.97 33.84
CA THR A 815 31.36 -5.13 34.49
C THR A 815 31.82 -3.69 34.70
N VAL A 816 31.01 -2.72 34.26
CA VAL A 816 31.23 -1.29 34.48
C VAL A 816 29.99 -0.65 35.11
N THR A 817 30.21 0.33 35.98
CA THR A 817 29.14 1.20 36.51
C THR A 817 29.23 2.56 35.84
N THR A 818 28.17 3.00 35.15
CA THR A 818 28.18 4.26 34.39
C THR A 818 26.79 4.92 34.33
N THR A 819 26.78 6.23 34.10
CA THR A 819 25.59 7.02 33.76
C THR A 819 25.38 7.18 32.25
N LYS A 820 26.35 6.79 31.40
CA LYS A 820 26.21 6.90 29.94
C LYS A 820 26.90 5.77 29.19
N LEU A 821 26.25 5.28 28.14
CA LEU A 821 26.77 4.28 27.23
C LEU A 821 26.71 4.80 25.79
N ARG A 822 27.71 4.53 24.97
CA ARG A 822 27.80 4.97 23.57
C ARG A 822 28.19 3.81 22.68
N LEU A 823 27.39 3.61 21.63
CA LEU A 823 27.64 2.69 20.55
C LEU A 823 28.21 3.48 19.36
N ASN A 824 29.45 3.22 19.00
CA ASN A 824 30.06 3.78 17.80
C ASN A 824 29.88 2.80 16.63
N VAL A 825 29.37 3.27 15.50
CA VAL A 825 29.05 2.45 14.33
C VAL A 825 29.82 2.99 13.12
N TRP A 826 30.41 2.09 12.33
CA TRP A 826 31.03 2.43 11.05
C TRP A 826 30.16 1.92 9.91
N ALA A 827 29.94 2.81 8.94
CA ALA A 827 29.25 2.60 7.68
C ALA A 827 29.47 1.20 7.06
N GLY A 828 28.41 0.66 6.47
CA GLY A 828 28.41 -0.60 5.74
C GLY A 828 28.96 -0.48 4.33
N LYS A 829 28.77 -1.52 3.51
CA LYS A 829 29.02 -1.47 2.07
C LYS A 829 27.90 -2.16 1.29
N ASP A 830 27.53 -1.58 0.15
CA ASP A 830 26.64 -2.23 -0.81
C ASP A 830 27.35 -3.35 -1.60
N GLN A 831 26.59 -4.04 -2.47
CA GLN A 831 27.12 -5.10 -3.34
C GLN A 831 28.15 -4.59 -4.37
N GLY A 832 28.18 -3.28 -4.67
CA GLY A 832 29.21 -2.64 -5.50
C GLY A 832 30.49 -2.29 -4.71
N GLY A 833 30.46 -2.43 -3.38
CA GLY A 833 31.55 -2.06 -2.49
C GLY A 833 31.59 -0.56 -2.12
N THR A 834 30.59 0.23 -2.48
CA THR A 834 30.46 1.64 -2.04
C THR A 834 30.18 1.68 -0.55
N GLU A 835 30.75 2.65 0.18
CA GLU A 835 30.47 2.82 1.60
C GLU A 835 29.08 3.43 1.81
N GLN A 836 28.20 2.79 2.59
CA GLN A 836 26.79 3.18 2.77
C GLN A 836 26.44 3.41 4.25
N SER A 837 25.30 4.04 4.51
CA SER A 837 24.86 4.38 5.86
C SER A 837 24.49 3.11 6.68
N SER A 838 24.22 3.25 7.98
CA SER A 838 23.90 2.11 8.86
C SER A 838 22.76 2.40 9.82
N GLY A 839 21.96 1.36 10.11
CA GLY A 839 20.76 1.48 10.94
C GLY A 839 20.68 0.45 12.06
N ILE A 840 19.78 0.70 13.01
CA ILE A 840 19.54 -0.12 14.22
C ILE A 840 18.03 -0.24 14.42
N ILE A 841 17.53 -1.44 14.64
CA ILE A 841 16.13 -1.66 15.05
C ILE A 841 16.01 -1.61 16.58
N GLN A 842 16.92 -2.26 17.30
CA GLN A 842 16.92 -2.31 18.77
C GLN A 842 18.34 -2.39 19.34
N TRP A 843 18.60 -1.70 20.45
CA TRP A 843 19.86 -1.72 21.19
C TRP A 843 19.62 -1.92 22.70
N LYS A 844 19.71 -3.18 23.15
CA LYS A 844 19.51 -3.59 24.55
C LYS A 844 20.79 -3.38 25.37
N VAL A 845 20.63 -3.08 26.65
CA VAL A 845 21.72 -3.00 27.63
C VAL A 845 21.29 -3.79 28.86
N ASN A 846 22.15 -4.70 29.30
CA ASN A 846 21.81 -5.68 30.33
C ASN A 846 22.48 -5.29 31.66
N GLU A 847 21.66 -5.11 32.70
CA GLU A 847 22.16 -4.93 34.07
C GLU A 847 22.96 -6.16 34.50
N HIS A 848 24.08 -5.91 35.15
CA HIS A 848 24.90 -6.95 35.76
C HIS A 848 24.18 -7.47 37.01
N SER A 849 23.47 -8.59 36.89
CA SER A 849 23.02 -9.30 38.08
C SER A 849 24.23 -9.87 38.82
N SER A 850 24.22 -9.75 40.15
CA SER A 850 25.15 -10.46 41.04
C SER A 850 25.08 -11.98 40.89
N ASP A 851 24.04 -12.47 40.21
CA ASP A 851 23.75 -13.88 40.00
C ASP A 851 24.39 -14.44 38.71
N VAL A 852 25.20 -13.66 37.96
CA VAL A 852 26.13 -14.24 36.96
C VAL A 852 27.43 -14.70 37.66
N SER A 853 27.27 -15.48 38.71
CA SER A 853 28.36 -16.15 39.41
C SER A 853 28.79 -17.43 38.70
N ILE A 854 30.02 -17.87 38.96
CA ILE A 854 30.48 -19.21 38.59
C ILE A 854 29.76 -20.27 39.45
N ASP A 855 29.24 -19.88 40.61
CA ASP A 855 28.54 -20.70 41.61
C ASP A 855 27.11 -21.13 41.20
N ASN A 856 26.67 -20.75 40.00
CA ASN A 856 25.43 -21.25 39.39
C ASN A 856 25.41 -22.76 39.14
N PHE A 857 26.58 -23.42 39.19
CA PHE A 857 26.67 -24.88 39.26
C PHE A 857 27.45 -25.29 40.50
N VAL A 858 26.85 -26.10 41.37
CA VAL A 858 27.59 -26.73 42.48
C VAL A 858 28.17 -28.03 41.96
N VAL A 859 29.48 -28.06 41.79
CA VAL A 859 30.23 -29.20 41.24
C VAL A 859 31.10 -29.83 42.30
N ASN A 860 31.01 -31.15 42.46
CA ASN A 860 31.83 -31.93 43.37
C ASN A 860 32.32 -33.22 42.68
N SER A 861 33.63 -33.34 42.48
CA SER A 861 34.29 -34.52 41.88
C SER A 861 35.04 -35.31 42.93
N THR A 862 34.76 -36.60 43.03
CA THR A 862 35.42 -37.56 43.92
C THR A 862 35.95 -38.75 43.13
N PHE A 863 37.00 -39.41 43.61
CA PHE A 863 37.63 -40.54 42.92
C PHE A 863 37.40 -41.85 43.69
N ASN A 864 37.27 -42.97 42.97
CA ASN A 864 37.18 -44.31 43.55
C ASN A 864 38.52 -44.80 44.15
N LEU A 865 39.64 -44.14 43.84
CA LEU A 865 40.99 -44.40 44.36
C LEU A 865 41.53 -43.15 45.05
N THR A 866 42.41 -43.33 46.03
CA THR A 866 43.14 -42.24 46.72
C THR A 866 44.54 -41.99 46.18
N SER A 867 44.98 -42.77 45.19
CA SER A 867 46.25 -42.61 44.44
C SER A 867 46.23 -43.47 43.17
N LEU A 868 47.12 -43.21 42.20
CA LEU A 868 47.17 -43.95 40.94
C LEU A 868 47.75 -45.37 41.09
N GLN A 869 46.87 -46.39 41.06
CA GLN A 869 47.25 -47.80 41.15
C GLN A 869 47.32 -48.46 39.77
N PRO A 870 48.48 -49.04 39.36
CA PRO A 870 48.65 -49.67 38.05
C PRO A 870 47.58 -50.73 37.73
N GLY A 871 47.05 -50.67 36.50
CA GLY A 871 46.07 -51.64 35.99
C GLY A 871 44.68 -51.62 36.64
N LYS A 872 44.42 -50.77 37.65
CA LYS A 872 43.08 -50.58 38.23
C LYS A 872 42.20 -49.71 37.32
N ILE A 873 40.88 -49.76 37.52
CA ILE A 873 39.97 -48.79 36.93
C ILE A 873 39.91 -47.58 37.86
N LEU A 874 40.19 -46.40 37.31
CA LEU A 874 39.97 -45.12 37.98
C LEU A 874 38.66 -44.55 37.46
N ASP A 875 37.74 -44.30 38.38
CA ASP A 875 36.44 -43.67 38.14
C ASP A 875 36.38 -42.37 38.94
N ALA A 876 36.09 -41.26 38.25
CA ALA A 876 35.78 -39.98 38.86
C ALA A 876 34.26 -39.78 38.84
N LYS A 877 33.66 -39.78 40.03
CA LYS A 877 32.25 -39.47 40.25
C LYS A 877 32.09 -37.96 40.41
N THR A 878 31.48 -37.32 39.41
CA THR A 878 31.26 -35.87 39.39
C THR A 878 29.78 -35.55 39.54
N THR A 879 29.39 -35.00 40.69
CA THR A 879 28.03 -34.55 40.95
C THR A 879 27.90 -33.08 40.58
N VAL A 880 26.84 -32.70 39.85
CA VAL A 880 26.58 -31.33 39.38
C VAL A 880 25.14 -30.93 39.69
N THR A 881 24.95 -29.88 40.49
CA THR A 881 23.65 -29.22 40.69
C THR A 881 23.54 -28.01 39.77
N ASN A 882 22.48 -27.91 38.97
CA ASN A 882 22.18 -26.73 38.16
C ASN A 882 21.28 -25.76 38.94
N ASN A 883 21.85 -24.65 39.44
CA ASN A 883 21.08 -23.60 40.12
C ASN A 883 20.48 -22.56 39.15
N LYS A 884 20.72 -22.66 37.84
CA LYS A 884 20.15 -21.72 36.85
C LYS A 884 18.66 -21.96 36.68
N GLY A 885 17.92 -20.89 36.39
CA GLY A 885 16.49 -20.93 36.06
C GLY A 885 16.12 -21.61 34.74
N PHE A 886 17.07 -22.28 34.07
CA PHE A 886 16.85 -23.00 32.82
C PHE A 886 17.75 -24.24 32.70
N THR A 887 17.28 -25.22 31.92
CA THR A 887 17.96 -26.48 31.63
C THR A 887 19.20 -26.27 30.77
N LYS A 888 20.33 -26.93 31.07
CA LYS A 888 21.55 -26.88 30.23
C LYS A 888 22.26 -28.23 30.15
N SER A 889 22.94 -28.48 29.04
CA SER A 889 23.88 -29.59 28.88
C SER A 889 25.20 -29.31 29.57
N VAL A 890 25.70 -30.29 30.32
CA VAL A 890 26.97 -30.27 31.03
C VAL A 890 27.82 -31.47 30.59
N LEU A 891 29.13 -31.25 30.47
CA LEU A 891 30.14 -32.21 30.06
C LEU A 891 31.19 -32.37 31.18
N ALA A 892 31.35 -33.56 31.72
CA ALA A 892 32.42 -33.92 32.65
C ALA A 892 33.52 -34.69 31.90
N ILE A 893 34.78 -34.29 32.12
CA ILE A 893 35.96 -34.77 31.38
C ILE A 893 37.01 -35.23 32.39
N VAL A 894 37.52 -36.45 32.23
CA VAL A 894 38.59 -37.04 33.05
C VAL A 894 39.78 -37.32 32.13
N GLY A 895 40.92 -36.67 32.37
CA GLY A 895 42.14 -36.82 31.57
C GLY A 895 43.30 -37.42 32.37
N LEU A 896 44.00 -38.38 31.78
CA LEU A 896 45.30 -38.88 32.24
C LEU A 896 46.41 -38.07 31.57
N TYR A 897 47.34 -37.55 32.36
CA TYR A 897 48.44 -36.70 31.93
C TYR A 897 49.79 -37.33 32.30
N ASP A 898 50.75 -37.30 31.38
CA ASP A 898 52.12 -37.78 31.62
C ASP A 898 52.96 -36.78 32.44
N GLY A 899 54.23 -37.14 32.69
CA GLY A 899 55.18 -36.32 33.45
C GLY A 899 55.56 -34.98 32.81
N ASN A 900 55.17 -34.74 31.55
CA ASN A 900 55.32 -33.45 30.86
C ASN A 900 53.99 -32.66 30.82
N ASP A 901 52.99 -33.09 31.59
CA ASP A 901 51.62 -32.57 31.58
C ASP A 901 50.94 -32.63 30.20
N LYS A 902 51.32 -33.60 29.34
CA LYS A 902 50.61 -33.92 28.11
C LYS A 902 49.50 -34.94 28.40
N MET A 903 48.28 -34.68 27.91
CA MET A 903 47.19 -35.66 27.99
C MET A 903 47.49 -36.89 27.11
N VAL A 904 47.39 -38.09 27.68
CA VAL A 904 47.64 -39.38 27.01
C VAL A 904 46.41 -40.28 26.91
N ASN A 905 45.39 -40.05 27.74
CA ASN A 905 44.13 -40.79 27.72
C ASN A 905 43.01 -39.87 28.26
N VAL A 906 41.77 -40.09 27.82
CA VAL A 906 40.61 -39.29 28.22
C VAL A 906 39.35 -40.14 28.24
N SER A 907 38.46 -39.85 29.18
CA SER A 907 37.09 -40.34 29.24
C SER A 907 36.17 -39.18 29.58
N PHE A 908 35.00 -39.12 28.97
CA PHE A 908 34.05 -38.02 29.18
C PHE A 908 32.61 -38.51 29.10
N ILE A 909 31.72 -37.78 29.76
CA ILE A 909 30.27 -38.02 29.71
C ILE A 909 29.55 -36.68 29.77
N SER A 910 28.48 -36.54 28.99
CA SER A 910 27.62 -35.36 29.03
C SER A 910 26.19 -35.73 29.45
N LYS A 911 25.52 -34.79 30.12
CA LYS A 911 24.13 -34.95 30.54
C LYS A 911 23.39 -33.60 30.52
N ILE A 912 22.12 -33.64 30.17
CA ILE A 912 21.21 -32.49 30.26
C ILE A 912 20.72 -32.41 31.71
N ILE A 913 20.94 -31.27 32.37
CA ILE A 913 20.56 -31.03 33.78
C ILE A 913 19.50 -29.93 33.82
N SER A 914 18.29 -30.28 34.27
CA SER A 914 17.18 -29.34 34.42
C SER A 914 17.46 -28.27 35.48
N ALA A 915 16.74 -27.14 35.40
CA ALA A 915 16.76 -26.11 36.43
C ALA A 915 16.46 -26.70 37.82
N GLY A 916 17.30 -26.42 38.81
CA GLY A 916 17.20 -26.92 40.19
C GLY A 916 17.54 -28.41 40.38
N ALA A 917 17.93 -29.14 39.33
CA ALA A 917 18.25 -30.56 39.44
C ALA A 917 19.73 -30.83 39.78
N THR A 918 19.97 -31.94 40.47
CA THR A 918 21.32 -32.47 40.75
C THR A 918 21.50 -33.79 40.02
N GLU A 919 22.60 -33.93 39.29
CA GLU A 919 22.89 -35.10 38.47
C GLU A 919 24.32 -35.61 38.65
N SER A 920 24.52 -36.90 38.37
CA SER A 920 25.83 -37.54 38.43
C SER A 920 26.37 -37.83 37.02
N LEU A 921 27.60 -37.40 36.79
CA LEU A 921 28.38 -37.54 35.56
C LEU A 921 29.64 -38.32 35.90
N ASP A 922 29.52 -39.64 35.89
CA ASP A 922 30.56 -40.57 36.35
C ASP A 922 31.35 -41.06 35.13
N ALA A 923 32.66 -40.77 35.09
CA ALA A 923 33.53 -41.10 33.97
C ALA A 923 34.89 -41.66 34.45
N GLY A 924 35.50 -42.53 33.67
CA GLY A 924 36.67 -43.29 34.10
C GLY A 924 37.35 -44.08 32.99
N PHE A 925 38.51 -44.66 33.32
CA PHE A 925 39.29 -45.53 32.44
C PHE A 925 40.21 -46.46 33.25
N LYS A 926 40.66 -47.54 32.62
CA LYS A 926 41.69 -48.41 33.17
C LYS A 926 43.05 -47.71 33.12
N LEU A 927 43.73 -47.63 34.26
CA LEU A 927 45.08 -47.09 34.38
C LEU A 927 46.11 -48.00 33.69
N PRO A 928 47.21 -47.42 33.15
CA PRO A 928 48.31 -48.18 32.56
C PRO A 928 48.98 -49.14 33.56
N SER A 929 49.81 -50.05 33.05
CA SER A 929 50.59 -51.02 33.85
C SER A 929 51.77 -50.39 34.62
N ASP A 930 52.08 -49.13 34.35
CA ASP A 930 52.94 -48.26 35.15
C ASP A 930 52.28 -46.88 35.22
N THR A 931 52.11 -46.35 36.43
CA THR A 931 51.51 -45.04 36.73
C THR A 931 52.53 -44.01 37.24
N THR A 932 53.82 -44.34 37.21
CA THR A 932 54.91 -43.45 37.64
C THR A 932 54.90 -42.15 36.83
N ASN A 933 54.97 -41.00 37.53
CA ASN A 933 54.90 -39.64 36.98
C ASN A 933 53.61 -39.26 36.24
N TYR A 934 52.55 -40.07 36.27
CA TYR A 934 51.24 -39.68 35.74
C TYR A 934 50.43 -38.85 36.74
N LYS A 935 49.49 -38.05 36.24
CA LYS A 935 48.50 -37.28 36.99
C LYS A 935 47.12 -37.48 36.38
N VAL A 936 46.04 -37.36 37.16
CA VAL A 936 44.67 -37.32 36.62
C VAL A 936 43.96 -36.03 37.03
N LYS A 937 43.34 -35.39 36.05
CA LYS A 937 42.62 -34.12 36.19
C LYS A 937 41.18 -34.28 35.70
N VAL A 938 40.24 -33.67 36.40
CA VAL A 938 38.82 -33.64 36.10
C VAL A 938 38.42 -32.19 35.81
N PHE A 939 37.63 -32.01 34.76
CA PHE A 939 37.11 -30.73 34.32
C PHE A 939 35.60 -30.85 34.09
N VAL A 940 34.85 -29.78 34.38
CA VAL A 940 33.42 -29.70 34.06
C VAL A 940 33.15 -28.43 33.27
N TRP A 941 32.53 -28.59 32.11
CA TRP A 941 32.25 -27.54 31.14
C TRP A 941 30.77 -27.61 30.74
N ASP A 942 30.23 -26.54 30.15
CA ASP A 942 28.94 -26.62 29.46
C ASP A 942 29.10 -27.13 28.02
N GLY A 943 28.04 -27.80 27.52
CA GLY A 943 28.06 -28.47 26.21
C GLY A 943 27.82 -29.98 26.31
N THR A 944 28.10 -30.68 25.21
CA THR A 944 27.78 -32.12 25.03
C THR A 944 28.93 -32.97 24.48
N ASP A 945 29.93 -32.37 23.84
CA ASP A 945 31.02 -33.07 23.14
C ASP A 945 32.31 -32.25 23.11
N LEU A 946 33.47 -32.93 23.12
CA LEU A 946 34.81 -32.34 23.15
C LEU A 946 35.18 -31.52 21.90
N SER A 947 34.54 -31.73 20.74
CA SER A 947 34.86 -30.99 19.51
C SER A 947 34.22 -29.61 19.41
N SER A 948 33.34 -29.24 20.35
CA SER A 948 32.63 -27.96 20.35
C SER A 948 33.57 -26.78 20.64
N SER A 949 33.66 -25.83 19.71
CA SER A 949 34.45 -24.61 19.82
C SER A 949 33.84 -23.53 20.73
N ALA A 950 32.71 -23.81 21.38
CA ALA A 950 31.91 -22.84 22.14
C ALA A 950 31.74 -23.18 23.64
N MET A 951 32.36 -24.25 24.14
CA MET A 951 32.25 -24.68 25.55
C MET A 951 32.91 -23.69 26.51
N GLN A 952 32.32 -23.51 27.70
CA GLN A 952 32.90 -22.74 28.80
C GLN A 952 33.07 -23.63 30.06
N PRO A 953 34.15 -23.47 30.85
CA PRO A 953 34.31 -24.19 32.11
C PRO A 953 33.29 -23.69 33.15
N ILE A 954 32.64 -24.63 33.84
CA ILE A 954 31.65 -24.35 34.91
C ILE A 954 32.13 -24.81 36.30
N SER A 955 33.37 -25.30 36.42
CA SER A 955 34.03 -25.57 37.70
C SER A 955 35.53 -25.31 37.63
N ASN A 956 36.15 -25.18 38.80
CA ASN A 956 37.59 -25.37 38.92
C ASN A 956 37.98 -26.83 38.58
N MET A 957 39.22 -27.01 38.12
CA MET A 957 39.79 -28.33 37.84
C MET A 957 40.12 -29.07 39.14
N VAL A 958 39.67 -30.32 39.26
CA VAL A 958 39.99 -31.20 40.39
C VAL A 958 41.08 -32.18 39.96
N THR A 959 42.15 -32.32 40.75
CA THR A 959 43.24 -33.29 40.47
C THR A 959 43.17 -34.42 41.50
N LEU A 960 43.44 -35.66 41.08
CA LEU A 960 43.66 -36.75 42.03
C LEU A 960 44.96 -36.46 42.82
N PRO A 961 44.95 -36.50 44.17
CA PRO A 961 46.14 -36.28 45.01
C PRO A 961 47.28 -37.29 44.78
#